data_AF-A0A6S6ZNR8-F1
#
_entry.id   AF-A0A6S6ZNR8-F1
#
_cell.length_a   1.000
_cell.length_b   1.000
_cell.length_c   1.000
_cell.angle_alpha   90.00
_cell.angle_beta   90.00
_cell.angle_gamma   90.00
#
_symmetry.space_group_name_H-M   'P 1'
#
loop_
_entity.id
_entity.type
_entity.pdbx_description
1 polymer ?
#
loop_
_entity_poly.entity_id
_entity_poly.type
_entity_poly.pdbx_seq_one_letter_code
_entity_poly.pdbx_strand_id
1 'polypeptide(L)'
;MQINGPKQPRVARSTLRMLAACAALAPALALSGPADDYDTLIIRARAGDYEPALAMLRQQGTAGGARAVRDHIVIAGWAGKPAEAIAAYESLPAGAVLPADVQLAVARAYRDEQRWPQALSVFRDGLRRHPGQAAFAAGEIMTLADAGQFDAAETAGQKWVARQPRNADARLALGYVHARQGQPFEALHQMDLAQGIAPDSPAVQREYIHALQRARMADTALEHAQRHPDLFNAAQMRGFEADALAQQVRLAAMPTRSEAERFAIADRALARYDELIPAWRQLGDAARDAVVRARIDRLHALHARVRMAELTQEYEALTAEGVNVPRYALNDVAAAYLYQRQPERARDLYEQVAVDEAFDKDDPEQRLANQTGRYYALAEGEQFDKTGAVTEAVQSGYAPWLYYKGQATRMPNDLNLESSQTLAAARLQADDTVAAQQRLEEMVANAPNNSGLRTDLATVRRARSLPRASEAELKMAETQAPRSLAVENGQGFTALDLQEWRQVEALSQDTLARAPENLTSRRLAREWEVHNKAELRISGYRGLASDSPVNGNGDFGIDAVLYSAPIDYNWRVFGGGGYATGDFEGGRGNYRWLRTGVEWRGRDLTVEGEVSTHDYGHGVKPGVRLSAAYDLDDHWQIGGSGEIMSRDTPLRALTNDISSNRLTGFVRWRANERREWTLSLAPSHFSDGNSRWELGLNGRERIYTAPHLKADLELDLSSQRNTRDDAPYFNPSADFMAVPGVRVTHTLYRRYETAWEQIGTLGAGTYSQQGYGTGGVMALGYGQRYRANDVLDMGAMVTGISRPYDGVRERELRIVFDLAYRF
;
A
#
# COMPACT_ATOMS: atom_id res chain seq x y z
N MET A 1 -51.32 64.46 15.37
CA MET A 1 -50.13 65.08 14.74
C MET A 1 -49.84 64.24 13.50
N GLN A 2 -50.35 64.56 12.30
CA GLN A 2 -49.94 65.65 11.38
C GLN A 2 -48.44 65.59 11.03
N ILE A 3 -47.97 65.69 9.77
CA ILE A 3 -48.57 65.83 8.41
C ILE A 3 -47.42 65.53 7.40
N ASN A 4 -47.53 64.96 6.19
CA ASN A 4 -48.61 64.32 5.42
C ASN A 4 -48.02 63.30 4.40
N GLY A 5 -48.86 62.60 3.62
CA GLY A 5 -48.49 61.93 2.35
C GLY A 5 -49.25 62.58 1.16
N PRO A 6 -49.76 61.83 0.15
CA PRO A 6 -49.45 60.46 -0.32
C PRO A 6 -48.57 60.57 -1.61
N LYS A 7 -48.44 59.69 -2.61
CA LYS A 7 -49.10 58.47 -3.18
C LYS A 7 -48.00 57.60 -3.83
N GLN A 8 -48.25 56.46 -4.49
CA GLN A 8 -48.86 55.14 -4.19
C GLN A 8 -48.62 54.23 -5.43
N PRO A 9 -48.72 52.87 -5.36
CA PRO A 9 -48.23 51.94 -6.40
C PRO A 9 -49.28 50.87 -6.82
N ARG A 10 -48.86 49.59 -7.05
CA ARG A 10 -49.64 48.37 -7.45
C ARG A 10 -50.01 48.30 -8.96
N VAL A 11 -50.40 47.18 -9.61
CA VAL A 11 -51.03 45.85 -9.30
C VAL A 11 -50.53 44.81 -10.37
N ALA A 12 -50.43 43.46 -10.25
CA ALA A 12 -50.23 42.47 -9.16
C ALA A 12 -49.81 41.08 -9.76
N ARG A 13 -50.63 40.00 -9.67
CA ARG A 13 -50.44 38.66 -10.30
C ARG A 13 -51.78 38.00 -10.71
N SER A 14 -51.79 37.23 -11.82
CA SER A 14 -52.57 36.02 -12.18
C SER A 14 -54.04 35.79 -11.71
N THR A 15 -54.94 35.34 -12.62
CA THR A 15 -55.63 34.00 -12.63
C THR A 15 -56.85 33.89 -13.60
N LEU A 16 -57.30 32.64 -13.84
CA LEU A 16 -58.66 32.14 -14.22
C LEU A 16 -59.12 31.94 -15.71
N ARG A 17 -59.32 30.65 -16.05
CA ARG A 17 -60.48 29.97 -16.73
C ARG A 17 -60.87 30.18 -18.22
N MET A 18 -60.67 29.09 -18.98
CA MET A 18 -61.67 28.25 -19.73
C MET A 18 -62.45 28.75 -20.98
N LEU A 19 -62.46 27.83 -21.98
CA LEU A 19 -63.53 27.44 -22.92
C LEU A 19 -63.93 28.34 -24.12
N ALA A 20 -63.27 28.06 -25.25
CA ALA A 20 -63.85 27.64 -26.55
C ALA A 20 -65.05 28.39 -27.19
N ALA A 21 -64.81 28.94 -28.40
CA ALA A 21 -65.56 28.64 -29.63
C ALA A 21 -64.78 29.11 -30.88
N CYS A 22 -65.02 28.52 -32.05
CA CYS A 22 -64.35 28.87 -33.32
C CYS A 22 -65.27 29.67 -34.25
N ALA A 23 -64.76 30.76 -34.86
CA ALA A 23 -65.12 31.22 -36.22
C ALA A 23 -64.12 32.27 -36.71
N ALA A 24 -63.77 32.26 -37.99
CA ALA A 24 -62.80 33.17 -38.59
C ALA A 24 -63.48 34.41 -39.23
N LEU A 25 -62.78 35.55 -39.26
CA LEU A 25 -62.33 36.19 -40.52
C LEU A 25 -61.63 37.56 -40.33
N ALA A 26 -60.51 37.73 -41.04
CA ALA A 26 -59.99 39.01 -41.55
C ALA A 26 -59.37 40.01 -40.50
N PRO A 27 -58.63 41.07 -40.92
CA PRO A 27 -57.18 41.07 -40.62
C PRO A 27 -56.58 42.40 -40.14
N ALA A 28 -55.46 42.35 -39.40
CA ALA A 28 -54.65 43.53 -39.08
C ALA A 28 -53.13 43.23 -38.92
N LEU A 29 -52.38 43.60 -39.94
CA LEU A 29 -51.05 44.26 -39.89
C LEU A 29 -50.07 43.87 -38.75
N ALA A 30 -49.10 43.01 -39.09
CA ALA A 30 -47.80 42.95 -38.43
C ALA A 30 -46.69 42.88 -39.50
N LEU A 31 -46.26 44.05 -39.96
CA LEU A 31 -45.01 44.36 -40.68
C LEU A 31 -44.36 43.21 -41.47
N SER A 32 -44.71 43.09 -42.75
CA SER A 32 -43.76 42.62 -43.75
C SER A 32 -42.58 43.60 -43.80
N GLY A 33 -41.40 43.15 -43.35
CA GLY A 33 -40.15 43.74 -43.83
C GLY A 33 -40.00 43.52 -45.34
N PRO A 34 -38.97 44.09 -45.99
CA PRO A 34 -38.57 43.59 -47.30
C PRO A 34 -38.31 42.08 -47.21
N ALA A 35 -38.55 41.34 -48.29
CA ALA A 35 -37.96 40.02 -48.39
C ALA A 35 -36.44 40.20 -48.32
N ASP A 36 -35.77 39.61 -47.32
CA ASP A 36 -34.31 39.63 -47.22
C ASP A 36 -33.76 39.13 -48.56
N ASP A 37 -33.05 40.01 -49.27
CA ASP A 37 -32.56 39.71 -50.62
C ASP A 37 -31.68 38.46 -50.57
N TYR A 38 -31.72 37.63 -51.62
CA TYR A 38 -31.06 36.32 -51.65
C TYR A 38 -29.60 36.46 -51.20
N ASP A 39 -28.88 37.45 -51.77
CA ASP A 39 -27.49 37.71 -51.44
C ASP A 39 -27.27 38.21 -50.00
N THR A 40 -28.25 38.87 -49.37
CA THR A 40 -28.20 39.23 -47.93
C THR A 40 -28.20 37.98 -47.04
N LEU A 41 -29.03 36.97 -47.35
CA LEU A 41 -29.04 35.71 -46.61
C LEU A 41 -27.74 34.91 -46.83
N ILE A 42 -27.20 34.90 -48.05
CA ILE A 42 -25.89 34.26 -48.33
C ILE A 42 -24.75 34.99 -47.58
N ILE A 43 -24.79 36.32 -47.46
CA ILE A 43 -23.81 37.09 -46.68
C ILE A 43 -23.93 36.79 -45.18
N ARG A 44 -25.14 36.71 -44.63
CA ARG A 44 -25.38 36.30 -43.23
C ARG A 44 -24.86 34.89 -42.96
N ALA A 45 -25.10 33.94 -43.87
CA ALA A 45 -24.54 32.60 -43.77
C ALA A 45 -23.00 32.59 -43.80
N ARG A 46 -22.36 33.42 -44.63
CA ARG A 46 -20.89 33.59 -44.63
C ARG A 46 -20.34 34.20 -43.33
N ALA A 47 -21.19 34.89 -42.56
CA ALA A 47 -20.88 35.42 -41.23
C ALA A 47 -21.25 34.46 -40.07
N GLY A 48 -21.69 33.23 -40.37
CA GLY A 48 -22.04 32.19 -39.38
C GLY A 48 -23.54 32.05 -39.06
N ASP A 49 -24.40 32.95 -39.56
CA ASP A 49 -25.85 32.90 -39.38
C ASP A 49 -26.50 32.05 -40.50
N TYR A 50 -26.28 30.73 -40.43
CA TYR A 50 -26.61 29.80 -41.51
C TYR A 50 -28.11 29.50 -41.66
N GLU A 51 -28.84 29.39 -40.55
CA GLU A 51 -30.18 28.80 -40.56
C GLU A 51 -31.25 29.65 -41.31
N PRO A 52 -31.22 30.99 -41.29
CA PRO A 52 -32.11 31.80 -42.14
C PRO A 52 -31.91 31.54 -43.64
N ALA A 53 -30.66 31.36 -44.08
CA ALA A 53 -30.36 31.00 -45.46
C ALA A 53 -30.79 29.57 -45.78
N LEU A 54 -30.53 28.61 -44.90
CA LEU A 54 -30.98 27.22 -45.09
C LEU A 54 -32.51 27.10 -45.13
N ALA A 55 -33.24 27.83 -44.28
CA ALA A 55 -34.70 27.86 -44.30
C ALA A 55 -35.25 28.36 -45.65
N MET A 56 -34.65 29.41 -46.21
CA MET A 56 -34.99 29.92 -47.55
C MET A 56 -34.64 28.91 -48.65
N LEU A 57 -33.44 28.31 -48.61
CA LEU A 57 -32.97 27.38 -49.63
C LEU A 57 -33.76 26.06 -49.63
N ARG A 58 -34.17 25.55 -48.47
CA ARG A 58 -35.13 24.43 -48.35
C ARG A 58 -36.51 24.74 -48.98
N GLN A 59 -36.98 25.99 -48.90
CA GLN A 59 -38.24 26.40 -49.52
C GLN A 59 -38.14 26.57 -51.04
N GLN A 60 -36.99 27.02 -51.55
CA GLN A 60 -36.75 27.11 -52.99
C GLN A 60 -36.49 25.73 -53.63
N GLY A 61 -35.79 24.83 -52.94
CA GLY A 61 -35.43 23.50 -53.43
C GLY A 61 -34.78 23.53 -54.82
N THR A 62 -35.14 22.57 -55.68
CA THR A 62 -34.67 22.53 -57.07
C THR A 62 -35.26 23.63 -57.95
N ALA A 63 -36.36 24.30 -57.53
CA ALA A 63 -36.98 25.39 -58.28
C ALA A 63 -36.20 26.71 -58.18
N GLY A 64 -35.35 26.89 -57.16
CA GLY A 64 -34.36 27.98 -57.08
C GLY A 64 -33.21 27.86 -58.10
N GLY A 65 -33.16 26.76 -58.86
CA GLY A 65 -32.17 26.52 -59.91
C GLY A 65 -30.77 26.20 -59.39
N ALA A 66 -29.84 26.03 -60.32
CA ALA A 66 -28.49 25.51 -60.03
C ALA A 66 -27.62 26.45 -59.16
N ARG A 67 -28.03 27.70 -58.92
CA ARG A 67 -27.37 28.58 -57.94
C ARG A 67 -27.81 28.23 -56.52
N ALA A 68 -29.12 28.23 -56.26
CA ALA A 68 -29.69 27.89 -54.96
C ALA A 68 -29.20 26.54 -54.44
N VAL A 69 -29.22 25.49 -55.28
CA VAL A 69 -28.78 24.15 -54.85
C VAL A 69 -27.28 24.11 -54.52
N ARG A 70 -26.42 24.88 -55.21
CA ARG A 70 -24.98 24.97 -54.90
C ARG A 70 -24.71 25.73 -53.60
N ASP A 71 -25.37 26.88 -53.42
CA ASP A 71 -25.28 27.66 -52.19
C ASP A 71 -25.85 26.85 -50.99
N HIS A 72 -26.89 26.03 -51.21
CA HIS A 72 -27.46 25.11 -50.22
C HIS A 72 -26.48 24.02 -49.79
N ILE A 73 -25.82 23.34 -50.73
CA ILE A 73 -24.77 22.36 -50.43
C ILE A 73 -23.66 22.98 -49.57
N VAL A 74 -23.18 24.16 -49.96
CA VAL A 74 -22.05 24.83 -49.29
C VAL A 74 -22.43 25.34 -47.90
N ILE A 75 -23.59 25.98 -47.76
CA ILE A 75 -24.06 26.49 -46.46
C ILE A 75 -24.46 25.35 -45.51
N ALA A 76 -25.05 24.25 -46.03
CA ALA A 76 -25.31 23.06 -45.22
C ALA A 76 -24.00 22.42 -44.73
N GLY A 77 -22.95 22.43 -45.57
CA GLY A 77 -21.59 22.06 -45.17
C GLY A 77 -21.03 22.95 -44.05
N TRP A 78 -21.13 24.29 -44.17
CA TRP A 78 -20.69 25.22 -43.12
C TRP A 78 -21.49 25.10 -41.82
N ALA A 79 -22.79 24.77 -41.92
CA ALA A 79 -23.68 24.54 -40.78
C ALA A 79 -23.51 23.17 -40.10
N GLY A 80 -22.61 22.31 -40.58
CA GLY A 80 -22.41 20.97 -40.03
C GLY A 80 -23.60 20.02 -40.28
N LYS A 81 -24.28 20.16 -41.42
CA LYS A 81 -25.46 19.35 -41.82
C LYS A 81 -25.15 18.49 -43.05
N PRO A 82 -24.26 17.48 -42.95
CA PRO A 82 -23.78 16.74 -44.11
C PRO A 82 -24.89 15.95 -44.83
N ALA A 83 -25.83 15.29 -44.14
CA ALA A 83 -27.03 14.73 -44.77
C ALA A 83 -27.84 15.74 -45.61
N GLU A 84 -27.95 17.00 -45.17
CA GLU A 84 -28.66 18.06 -45.91
C GLU A 84 -27.87 18.47 -47.17
N ALA A 85 -26.54 18.60 -47.06
CA ALA A 85 -25.66 18.87 -48.20
C ALA A 85 -25.66 17.71 -49.23
N ILE A 86 -25.72 16.46 -48.78
CA ILE A 86 -25.86 15.28 -49.64
C ILE A 86 -27.22 15.30 -50.34
N ALA A 87 -28.32 15.53 -49.63
CA ALA A 87 -29.66 15.56 -50.23
C ALA A 87 -29.79 16.66 -51.29
N ALA A 88 -29.21 17.84 -51.04
CA ALA A 88 -29.12 18.91 -52.03
C ALA A 88 -28.29 18.49 -53.26
N TYR A 89 -27.15 17.83 -53.07
CA TYR A 89 -26.33 17.30 -54.17
C TYR A 89 -27.01 16.18 -54.97
N GLU A 90 -27.63 15.21 -54.31
CA GLU A 90 -28.32 14.08 -54.95
C GLU A 90 -29.61 14.50 -55.68
N SER A 91 -30.05 15.77 -55.52
CA SER A 91 -31.09 16.41 -56.34
C SER A 91 -30.61 16.96 -57.69
N LEU A 92 -29.30 17.04 -57.93
CA LEU A 92 -28.72 17.62 -59.15
C LEU A 92 -28.62 16.62 -60.31
N PRO A 93 -28.65 17.13 -61.55
CA PRO A 93 -28.15 16.48 -62.76
C PRO A 93 -27.07 15.41 -62.55
N ALA A 94 -27.32 14.14 -62.91
CA ALA A 94 -26.28 13.13 -62.95
C ALA A 94 -25.15 13.57 -63.90
N GLY A 95 -23.94 13.79 -63.36
CA GLY A 95 -22.81 14.35 -64.11
C GLY A 95 -22.71 15.87 -64.13
N ALA A 96 -23.50 16.59 -63.33
CA ALA A 96 -23.41 18.05 -63.20
C ALA A 96 -21.98 18.53 -62.89
N VAL A 97 -21.55 19.59 -63.57
CA VAL A 97 -20.26 20.24 -63.27
C VAL A 97 -20.45 21.16 -62.07
N LEU A 98 -19.79 20.82 -60.96
CA LEU A 98 -19.74 21.63 -59.75
C LEU A 98 -18.52 22.57 -59.79
N PRO A 99 -18.65 23.78 -59.22
CA PRO A 99 -17.50 24.53 -58.71
C PRO A 99 -16.76 23.71 -57.64
N ALA A 100 -15.45 23.91 -57.54
CA ALA A 100 -14.58 23.05 -56.74
C ALA A 100 -14.86 23.12 -55.23
N ASP A 101 -15.23 24.29 -54.72
CA ASP A 101 -15.70 24.54 -53.36
C ASP A 101 -17.00 23.76 -53.04
N VAL A 102 -17.95 23.74 -53.97
CA VAL A 102 -19.17 22.92 -53.85
C VAL A 102 -18.81 21.43 -53.90
N GLN A 103 -17.92 21.01 -54.81
CA GLN A 103 -17.50 19.60 -54.90
C GLN A 103 -16.73 19.13 -53.65
N LEU A 104 -15.93 20.01 -53.02
CA LEU A 104 -15.30 19.76 -51.73
C LEU A 104 -16.33 19.64 -50.59
N ALA A 105 -17.37 20.49 -50.57
CA ALA A 105 -18.45 20.39 -49.58
C ALA A 105 -19.20 19.05 -49.69
N VAL A 106 -19.52 18.59 -50.91
CA VAL A 106 -20.12 17.26 -51.16
C VAL A 106 -19.20 16.13 -50.71
N ALA A 107 -17.92 16.18 -51.08
CA ALA A 107 -16.98 15.11 -50.75
C ALA A 107 -16.71 15.01 -49.24
N ARG A 108 -16.67 16.15 -48.53
CA ARG A 108 -16.65 16.21 -47.07
C ARG A 108 -17.94 15.66 -46.47
N ALA A 109 -19.10 16.10 -46.94
CA ALA A 109 -20.38 15.60 -46.42
C ALA A 109 -20.52 14.07 -46.53
N TYR A 110 -20.11 13.46 -47.66
CA TYR A 110 -20.06 12.00 -47.78
C TYR A 110 -19.06 11.33 -46.84
N ARG A 111 -17.93 11.99 -46.52
CA ARG A 111 -16.93 11.49 -45.55
C ARG A 111 -17.49 11.56 -44.13
N ASP A 112 -18.12 12.66 -43.77
CA ASP A 112 -18.67 12.90 -42.43
C ASP A 112 -19.84 11.92 -42.13
N GLU A 113 -20.65 11.61 -43.15
CA GLU A 113 -21.71 10.58 -43.13
C GLU A 113 -21.19 9.14 -43.38
N GLN A 114 -19.87 8.93 -43.32
CA GLN A 114 -19.20 7.62 -43.45
C GLN A 114 -19.48 6.85 -44.76
N ARG A 115 -19.99 7.54 -45.79
CA ARG A 115 -20.24 7.02 -47.14
C ARG A 115 -18.93 6.99 -47.94
N TRP A 116 -17.95 6.23 -47.44
CA TRP A 116 -16.55 6.23 -47.92
C TRP A 116 -16.40 6.01 -49.44
N PRO A 117 -17.11 5.07 -50.10
CA PRO A 117 -16.97 4.88 -51.55
C PRO A 117 -17.43 6.11 -52.34
N GLN A 118 -18.49 6.78 -51.90
CA GLN A 118 -19.00 8.00 -52.50
C GLN A 118 -18.03 9.17 -52.26
N ALA A 119 -17.55 9.35 -51.03
CA ALA A 119 -16.55 10.37 -50.68
C ALA A 119 -15.28 10.22 -51.54
N LEU A 120 -14.69 9.03 -51.59
CA LEU A 120 -13.51 8.73 -52.42
C LEU A 120 -13.78 8.96 -53.91
N SER A 121 -14.98 8.63 -54.40
CA SER A 121 -15.37 8.91 -55.79
C SER A 121 -15.39 10.41 -56.09
N VAL A 122 -16.00 11.23 -55.23
CA VAL A 122 -16.08 12.69 -55.43
C VAL A 122 -14.70 13.36 -55.25
N PHE A 123 -13.87 12.92 -54.28
CA PHE A 123 -12.50 13.41 -54.14
C PHE A 123 -11.62 13.08 -55.34
N ARG A 124 -11.67 11.82 -55.85
CA ARG A 124 -10.91 11.39 -57.05
C ARG A 124 -11.38 12.10 -58.32
N ASP A 125 -12.67 12.34 -58.45
CA ASP A 125 -13.20 13.12 -59.57
C ASP A 125 -12.75 14.59 -59.50
N GLY A 126 -12.78 15.19 -58.30
CA GLY A 126 -12.25 16.53 -58.04
C GLY A 126 -10.76 16.65 -58.33
N LEU A 127 -9.94 15.65 -57.98
CA LEU A 127 -8.52 15.59 -58.36
C LEU A 127 -8.29 15.64 -59.87
N ARG A 128 -9.17 15.04 -60.68
CA ARG A 128 -9.07 15.06 -62.15
C ARG A 128 -9.52 16.40 -62.74
N ARG A 129 -10.56 17.03 -62.17
CA ARG A 129 -11.15 18.29 -62.68
C ARG A 129 -10.43 19.54 -62.17
N HIS A 130 -9.83 19.47 -60.98
CA HIS A 130 -9.23 20.59 -60.27
C HIS A 130 -7.83 20.23 -59.72
N PRO A 131 -6.88 19.79 -60.59
CA PRO A 131 -5.58 19.25 -60.15
C PRO A 131 -4.68 20.23 -59.39
N GLY A 132 -4.99 21.53 -59.39
CA GLY A 132 -4.31 22.55 -58.59
C GLY A 132 -4.83 22.68 -57.15
N GLN A 133 -5.92 22.02 -56.76
CA GLN A 133 -6.50 22.15 -55.41
C GLN A 133 -6.08 20.99 -54.50
N ALA A 134 -5.10 21.25 -53.64
CA ALA A 134 -4.57 20.34 -52.62
C ALA A 134 -5.66 19.71 -51.73
N ALA A 135 -6.74 20.43 -51.46
CA ALA A 135 -7.86 19.96 -50.64
C ALA A 135 -8.51 18.65 -51.12
N PHE A 136 -8.49 18.34 -52.43
CA PHE A 136 -8.99 17.04 -52.92
C PHE A 136 -8.00 15.89 -52.63
N ALA A 137 -6.69 16.14 -52.67
CA ALA A 137 -5.66 15.15 -52.34
C ALA A 137 -5.69 14.82 -50.85
N ALA A 138 -5.70 15.85 -50.00
CA ALA A 138 -5.87 15.71 -48.56
C ALA A 138 -7.20 14.99 -48.24
N GLY A 139 -8.29 15.38 -48.90
CA GLY A 139 -9.59 14.75 -48.76
C GLY A 139 -9.60 13.25 -49.07
N GLU A 140 -8.99 12.81 -50.18
CA GLU A 140 -8.85 11.38 -50.48
C GLU A 140 -8.04 10.66 -49.39
N ILE A 141 -6.85 11.17 -49.04
CA ILE A 141 -5.94 10.54 -48.07
C ILE A 141 -6.59 10.40 -46.69
N MET A 142 -7.24 11.47 -46.20
CA MET A 142 -7.95 11.45 -44.92
C MET A 142 -9.16 10.49 -44.96
N THR A 143 -9.87 10.41 -46.09
CA THR A 143 -11.01 9.48 -46.25
C THR A 143 -10.53 8.01 -46.28
N LEU A 144 -9.38 7.73 -46.88
CA LEU A 144 -8.77 6.38 -46.83
C LEU A 144 -8.39 6.00 -45.39
N ALA A 145 -7.78 6.92 -44.63
CA ALA A 145 -7.45 6.69 -43.22
C ALA A 145 -8.69 6.54 -42.33
N ASP A 146 -9.76 7.29 -42.62
CA ASP A 146 -11.02 7.18 -41.88
C ASP A 146 -11.73 5.85 -42.11
N ALA A 147 -11.70 5.37 -43.36
CA ALA A 147 -12.20 4.06 -43.76
C ALA A 147 -11.28 2.88 -43.35
N GLY A 148 -10.23 3.11 -42.55
CA GLY A 148 -9.29 2.09 -42.08
C GLY A 148 -8.32 1.55 -43.15
N GLN A 149 -8.28 2.15 -44.34
CA GLN A 149 -7.41 1.75 -45.45
C GLN A 149 -6.02 2.36 -45.30
N PHE A 150 -5.38 2.11 -44.14
CA PHE A 150 -4.17 2.80 -43.71
C PHE A 150 -3.01 2.70 -44.70
N ASP A 151 -2.69 1.50 -45.19
CA ASP A 151 -1.60 1.29 -46.16
C ASP A 151 -1.79 2.12 -47.45
N ALA A 152 -3.04 2.25 -47.91
CA ALA A 152 -3.39 3.03 -49.08
C ALA A 152 -3.32 4.54 -48.81
N ALA A 153 -3.80 4.97 -47.64
CA ALA A 153 -3.72 6.36 -47.18
C ALA A 153 -2.26 6.82 -47.03
N GLU A 154 -1.43 6.01 -46.36
CA GLU A 154 -0.01 6.29 -46.13
C GLU A 154 0.76 6.29 -47.45
N THR A 155 0.55 5.28 -48.30
CA THR A 155 1.14 5.22 -49.65
C THR A 155 0.79 6.47 -50.48
N ALA A 156 -0.45 6.96 -50.40
CA ALA A 156 -0.88 8.16 -51.11
C ALA A 156 -0.26 9.44 -50.53
N GLY A 157 -0.22 9.57 -49.20
CA GLY A 157 0.43 10.68 -48.49
C GLY A 157 1.94 10.76 -48.76
N GLN A 158 2.66 9.65 -48.61
CA GLN A 158 4.09 9.54 -48.93
C GLN A 158 4.37 9.93 -50.39
N LYS A 159 3.59 9.45 -51.35
CA LYS A 159 3.72 9.82 -52.78
C LYS A 159 3.48 11.31 -53.03
N TRP A 160 2.52 11.93 -52.33
CA TRP A 160 2.28 13.36 -52.46
C TRP A 160 3.42 14.18 -51.84
N VAL A 161 3.87 13.85 -50.63
CA VAL A 161 5.01 14.49 -49.97
C VAL A 161 6.29 14.34 -50.79
N ALA A 162 6.58 13.17 -51.36
CA ALA A 162 7.74 12.96 -52.24
C ALA A 162 7.69 13.83 -53.51
N ARG A 163 6.49 14.05 -54.08
CA ARG A 163 6.29 14.92 -55.24
C ARG A 163 6.32 16.42 -54.88
N GLN A 164 5.96 16.78 -53.65
CA GLN A 164 5.86 18.17 -53.18
C GLN A 164 6.39 18.33 -51.74
N PRO A 165 7.73 18.22 -51.50
CA PRO A 165 8.27 18.12 -50.14
C PRO A 165 8.07 19.34 -49.23
N ARG A 166 7.78 20.51 -49.85
CA ARG A 166 7.46 21.80 -49.22
C ARG A 166 5.97 22.18 -49.33
N ASN A 167 5.06 21.24 -49.49
CA ASN A 167 3.62 21.49 -49.39
C ASN A 167 3.12 21.16 -47.97
N ALA A 168 2.60 22.15 -47.26
CA ALA A 168 2.06 21.97 -45.91
C ALA A 168 0.83 21.04 -45.88
N ASP A 169 -0.10 21.16 -46.84
CA ASP A 169 -1.29 20.28 -46.90
C ASP A 169 -0.90 18.80 -47.08
N ALA A 170 0.17 18.52 -47.82
CA ALA A 170 0.70 17.17 -48.00
C ALA A 170 1.25 16.59 -46.69
N ARG A 171 1.89 17.44 -45.88
CA ARG A 171 2.38 17.09 -44.54
C ARG A 171 1.23 16.88 -43.55
N LEU A 172 0.26 17.80 -43.51
CA LEU A 172 -0.95 17.67 -42.68
C LEU A 172 -1.72 16.38 -43.00
N ALA A 173 -1.90 16.07 -44.30
CA ALA A 173 -2.59 14.86 -44.73
C ALA A 173 -1.85 13.59 -44.30
N LEU A 174 -0.53 13.50 -44.47
CA LEU A 174 0.26 12.34 -44.02
C LEU A 174 0.31 12.22 -42.49
N GLY A 175 0.49 13.34 -41.77
CA GLY A 175 0.43 13.39 -40.31
C GLY A 175 -0.92 12.95 -39.76
N TYR A 176 -2.02 13.25 -40.47
CA TYR A 176 -3.35 12.73 -40.14
C TYR A 176 -3.45 11.20 -40.28
N VAL A 177 -2.83 10.60 -41.31
CA VAL A 177 -2.77 9.13 -41.43
C VAL A 177 -2.05 8.52 -40.24
N HIS A 178 -0.85 9.02 -39.90
CA HIS A 178 -0.10 8.53 -38.74
C HIS A 178 -0.87 8.70 -37.42
N ALA A 179 -1.56 9.82 -37.24
CA ALA A 179 -2.43 10.03 -36.07
C ALA A 179 -3.58 9.01 -36.02
N ARG A 180 -4.20 8.69 -37.16
CA ARG A 180 -5.26 7.68 -37.29
C ARG A 180 -4.76 6.23 -37.16
N GLN A 181 -3.49 5.97 -37.47
CA GLN A 181 -2.78 4.70 -37.23
C GLN A 181 -2.33 4.51 -35.77
N GLY A 182 -2.51 5.50 -34.89
CA GLY A 182 -2.01 5.45 -33.52
C GLY A 182 -0.50 5.68 -33.39
N GLN A 183 0.12 6.40 -34.33
CA GLN A 183 1.55 6.72 -34.39
C GLN A 183 1.78 8.20 -34.05
N PRO A 184 1.66 8.64 -32.79
CA PRO A 184 1.64 10.06 -32.44
C PRO A 184 2.96 10.80 -32.71
N PHE A 185 4.10 10.11 -32.63
CA PHE A 185 5.41 10.71 -32.90
C PHE A 185 5.65 10.96 -34.39
N GLU A 186 5.25 10.03 -35.26
CA GLU A 186 5.28 10.22 -36.73
C GLU A 186 4.30 11.31 -37.17
N ALA A 187 3.12 11.36 -36.54
CA ALA A 187 2.15 12.43 -36.75
C ALA A 187 2.74 13.80 -36.37
N LEU A 188 3.33 13.93 -35.18
CA LEU A 188 3.99 15.15 -34.73
C LEU A 188 5.14 15.54 -35.66
N HIS A 189 5.97 14.59 -36.12
CA HIS A 189 7.05 14.87 -37.06
C HIS A 189 6.54 15.49 -38.38
N GLN A 190 5.43 15.00 -38.94
CA GLN A 190 4.84 15.63 -40.13
C GLN A 190 4.23 17.00 -39.82
N MET A 191 3.59 17.22 -38.66
CA MET A 191 3.05 18.53 -38.30
C MET A 191 4.14 19.57 -38.04
N ASP A 192 5.26 19.18 -37.42
CA ASP A 192 6.44 20.04 -37.20
C ASP A 192 7.03 20.51 -38.54
N LEU A 193 7.18 19.58 -39.49
CA LEU A 193 7.57 19.92 -40.85
C LEU A 193 6.52 20.77 -41.59
N ALA A 194 5.22 20.64 -41.29
CA ALA A 194 4.19 21.53 -41.84
C ALA A 194 4.33 22.95 -41.27
N GLN A 195 4.58 23.09 -39.97
CA GLN A 195 4.80 24.38 -39.31
C GLN A 195 6.06 25.07 -39.84
N GLY A 196 7.15 24.33 -40.07
CA GLY A 196 8.36 24.85 -40.71
C GLY A 196 8.17 25.31 -42.17
N ILE A 197 7.07 24.92 -42.83
CA ILE A 197 6.70 25.36 -44.18
C ILE A 197 5.74 26.58 -44.14
N ALA A 198 4.77 26.58 -43.23
CA ALA A 198 3.70 27.58 -43.18
C ALA A 198 3.33 27.95 -41.72
N PRO A 199 4.23 28.64 -40.99
CA PRO A 199 4.07 28.88 -39.54
C PRO A 199 2.88 29.80 -39.22
N ASP A 200 2.54 30.73 -40.10
CA ASP A 200 1.43 31.69 -39.91
C ASP A 200 0.05 31.09 -40.27
N SER A 201 -0.03 29.82 -40.67
CA SER A 201 -1.29 29.18 -41.08
C SER A 201 -2.10 28.70 -39.86
N PRO A 202 -3.33 29.22 -39.64
CA PRO A 202 -4.18 28.81 -38.51
C PRO A 202 -4.45 27.31 -38.46
N ALA A 203 -4.60 26.66 -39.62
CA ALA A 203 -4.85 25.23 -39.72
C ALA A 203 -3.62 24.39 -39.33
N VAL A 204 -2.42 24.86 -39.69
CA VAL A 204 -1.16 24.18 -39.37
C VAL A 204 -0.86 24.29 -37.87
N GLN A 205 -0.99 25.49 -37.29
CA GLN A 205 -0.83 25.68 -35.84
C GLN A 205 -1.81 24.83 -35.04
N ARG A 206 -3.09 24.78 -35.45
CA ARG A 206 -4.11 23.99 -34.77
C ARG A 206 -3.80 22.48 -34.77
N GLU A 207 -3.39 21.90 -35.90
CA GLU A 207 -3.02 20.48 -35.94
C GLU A 207 -1.66 20.17 -35.31
N TYR A 208 -0.69 21.09 -35.32
CA TYR A 208 0.56 20.95 -34.56
C TYR A 208 0.30 20.86 -33.05
N ILE A 209 -0.52 21.76 -32.51
CA ILE A 209 -0.88 21.78 -31.09
C ILE A 209 -1.63 20.49 -30.70
N HIS A 210 -2.56 20.03 -31.54
CA HIS A 210 -3.21 18.73 -31.31
C HIS A 210 -2.25 17.52 -31.51
N ALA A 211 -1.19 17.64 -32.31
CA ALA A 211 -0.16 16.59 -32.43
C ALA A 211 0.75 16.55 -31.20
N LEU A 212 1.18 17.70 -30.65
CA LEU A 212 1.88 17.78 -29.36
C LEU A 212 1.05 17.13 -28.24
N GLN A 213 -0.24 17.45 -28.17
CA GLN A 213 -1.20 16.86 -27.23
C GLN A 213 -1.27 15.33 -27.39
N ARG A 214 -1.42 14.81 -28.61
CA ARG A 214 -1.44 13.36 -28.92
C ARG A 214 -0.10 12.66 -28.61
N ALA A 215 1.02 13.37 -28.75
CA ALA A 215 2.37 12.91 -28.38
C ALA A 215 2.67 13.04 -26.87
N ARG A 216 1.68 13.40 -26.04
CA ARG A 216 1.80 13.64 -24.59
C ARG A 216 2.82 14.74 -24.21
N MET A 217 3.05 15.72 -25.09
CA MET A 217 3.81 16.94 -24.82
C MET A 217 2.86 18.05 -24.36
N ALA A 218 2.18 17.84 -23.23
CA ALA A 218 1.01 18.62 -22.85
C ALA A 218 1.34 20.03 -22.36
N ASP A 219 2.41 20.22 -21.59
CA ASP A 219 2.89 21.56 -21.20
C ASP A 219 3.18 22.42 -22.46
N THR A 220 3.86 21.85 -23.46
CA THR A 220 4.18 22.53 -24.73
C THR A 220 2.94 22.78 -25.59
N ALA A 221 1.99 21.83 -25.63
CA ALA A 221 0.71 22.02 -26.32
C ALA A 221 -0.08 23.19 -25.70
N LEU A 222 -0.11 23.29 -24.37
CA LEU A 222 -0.73 24.41 -23.66
C LEU A 222 -0.02 25.75 -23.94
N GLU A 223 1.32 25.77 -23.89
CA GLU A 223 2.12 26.97 -24.19
C GLU A 223 1.83 27.52 -25.61
N HIS A 224 1.74 26.63 -26.61
CA HIS A 224 1.38 27.04 -27.97
C HIS A 224 -0.10 27.40 -28.11
N ALA A 225 -1.02 26.72 -27.41
CA ALA A 225 -2.44 27.09 -27.39
C ALA A 225 -2.67 28.48 -26.78
N GLN A 226 -1.94 28.83 -25.71
CA GLN A 226 -1.99 30.15 -25.08
C GLN A 226 -1.40 31.28 -25.95
N ARG A 227 -0.48 30.96 -26.88
CA ARG A 227 -0.02 31.91 -27.92
C ARG A 227 -1.03 32.13 -29.05
N HIS A 228 -1.95 31.19 -29.25
CA HIS A 228 -2.93 31.20 -30.34
C HIS A 228 -4.36 30.96 -29.83
N PRO A 229 -4.87 31.77 -28.89
CA PRO A 229 -6.14 31.52 -28.21
C PRO A 229 -7.34 31.50 -29.17
N ASP A 230 -7.30 32.31 -30.23
CA ASP A 230 -8.38 32.41 -31.23
C ASP A 230 -8.58 31.12 -32.05
N LEU A 231 -7.64 30.17 -31.99
CA LEU A 231 -7.76 28.87 -32.66
C LEU A 231 -8.60 27.85 -31.88
N PHE A 232 -8.95 28.13 -30.62
CA PHE A 232 -9.51 27.17 -29.68
C PHE A 232 -10.67 27.74 -28.86
N ASN A 233 -11.75 26.97 -28.71
CA ASN A 233 -12.81 27.37 -27.79
C ASN A 233 -12.41 27.12 -26.32
N ALA A 234 -13.13 27.74 -25.38
CA ALA A 234 -12.82 27.66 -23.95
C ALA A 234 -12.83 26.22 -23.37
N ALA A 235 -13.55 25.27 -23.98
CA ALA A 235 -13.51 23.87 -23.56
C ALA A 235 -12.25 23.16 -24.07
N GLN A 236 -11.78 23.46 -25.29
CA GLN A 236 -10.48 22.99 -25.79
C GLN A 236 -9.33 23.52 -24.91
N MET A 237 -9.38 24.80 -24.51
CA MET A 237 -8.38 25.40 -23.60
C MET A 237 -8.35 24.70 -22.23
N ARG A 238 -9.52 24.43 -21.61
CA ARG A 238 -9.59 23.59 -20.39
C ARG A 238 -9.02 22.19 -20.60
N GLY A 239 -9.16 21.62 -21.79
CA GLY A 239 -8.55 20.34 -22.16
C GLY A 239 -7.02 20.38 -22.09
N PHE A 240 -6.39 21.37 -22.71
CA PHE A 240 -4.94 21.55 -22.65
C PHE A 240 -4.44 21.84 -21.23
N GLU A 241 -5.16 22.64 -20.43
CA GLU A 241 -4.83 22.88 -19.02
C GLU A 241 -4.90 21.59 -18.18
N ALA A 242 -5.93 20.76 -18.38
CA ALA A 242 -6.06 19.47 -17.71
C ALA A 242 -4.99 18.45 -18.16
N ASP A 243 -4.60 18.44 -19.44
CA ASP A 243 -3.54 17.58 -19.96
C ASP A 243 -2.17 17.93 -19.38
N ALA A 244 -1.84 19.23 -19.31
CA ALA A 244 -0.59 19.73 -18.73
C ALA A 244 -0.51 19.42 -17.23
N LEU A 245 -1.60 19.63 -16.48
CA LEU A 245 -1.64 19.27 -15.07
C LEU A 245 -1.52 17.76 -14.86
N ALA A 246 -2.25 16.93 -15.61
CA ALA A 246 -2.10 15.48 -15.53
C ALA A 246 -0.67 15.01 -15.89
N GLN A 247 0.06 15.73 -16.74
CA GLN A 247 1.49 15.50 -16.98
C GLN A 247 2.33 15.84 -15.73
N GLN A 248 2.09 16.99 -15.09
CA GLN A 248 2.77 17.37 -13.86
C GLN A 248 2.47 16.39 -12.70
N VAL A 249 1.25 15.85 -12.59
CA VAL A 249 0.94 14.82 -11.58
C VAL A 249 1.73 13.52 -11.84
N ARG A 250 1.79 13.04 -13.08
CA ARG A 250 2.61 11.85 -13.41
C ARG A 250 4.10 12.06 -13.10
N LEU A 251 4.60 13.29 -13.25
CA LEU A 251 5.97 13.66 -12.85
C LEU A 251 6.13 13.81 -11.33
N ALA A 252 5.04 13.94 -10.56
CA ALA A 252 5.10 14.06 -9.11
C ALA A 252 5.34 12.74 -8.37
N ALA A 253 5.10 11.59 -9.03
CA ALA A 253 5.46 10.27 -8.52
C ALA A 253 6.93 9.87 -8.81
N MET A 254 7.64 10.65 -9.64
CA MET A 254 9.01 10.33 -10.06
C MET A 254 10.06 10.68 -8.98
N PRO A 255 11.16 9.91 -8.85
CA PRO A 255 12.24 10.20 -7.91
C PRO A 255 12.84 11.61 -8.07
N THR A 256 12.95 12.34 -6.96
CA THR A 256 13.52 13.70 -6.91
C THR A 256 15.01 13.70 -6.56
N ARG A 257 15.68 14.83 -6.82
CA ARG A 257 17.11 15.02 -6.51
C ARG A 257 17.41 15.10 -5.02
N SER A 258 16.43 15.49 -4.21
CA SER A 258 16.55 15.62 -2.76
C SER A 258 15.24 15.28 -2.05
N GLU A 259 15.32 14.92 -0.77
CA GLU A 259 14.17 14.64 0.08
C GLU A 259 13.29 15.87 0.32
N ALA A 260 13.87 17.08 0.29
CA ALA A 260 13.14 18.33 0.46
C ALA A 260 12.28 18.67 -0.77
N GLU A 261 12.71 18.27 -1.97
CA GLU A 261 11.99 18.49 -3.22
C GLU A 261 10.92 17.42 -3.50
N ARG A 262 10.86 16.32 -2.73
CA ARG A 262 10.05 15.12 -3.03
C ARG A 262 8.56 15.38 -3.31
N PHE A 263 8.01 16.44 -2.73
CA PHE A 263 6.62 16.84 -2.92
C PHE A 263 6.45 18.12 -3.74
N ALA A 264 7.53 18.77 -4.18
CA ALA A 264 7.48 20.09 -4.79
C ALA A 264 6.75 20.12 -6.14
N ILE A 265 6.55 18.99 -6.82
CA ILE A 265 5.69 18.89 -8.02
C ILE A 265 4.23 18.61 -7.61
N ALA A 266 4.01 17.67 -6.67
CA ALA A 266 2.68 17.35 -6.16
C ALA A 266 1.98 18.59 -5.54
N ASP A 267 2.68 19.35 -4.70
CA ASP A 267 2.15 20.56 -4.06
C ASP A 267 1.80 21.66 -5.08
N ARG A 268 2.56 21.79 -6.18
CA ARG A 268 2.24 22.70 -7.30
C ARG A 268 0.99 22.25 -8.06
N ALA A 269 0.87 20.97 -8.38
CA ALA A 269 -0.29 20.44 -9.07
C ALA A 269 -1.56 20.55 -8.20
N LEU A 270 -1.47 20.20 -6.91
CA LEU A 270 -2.57 20.32 -5.94
C LEU A 270 -3.05 21.76 -5.80
N ALA A 271 -2.14 22.73 -5.60
CA ALA A 271 -2.51 24.14 -5.52
C ALA A 271 -3.27 24.61 -6.78
N ARG A 272 -2.85 24.17 -7.97
CA ARG A 272 -3.53 24.55 -9.22
C ARG A 272 -4.87 23.82 -9.42
N TYR A 273 -5.05 22.61 -8.91
CA TYR A 273 -6.37 21.97 -8.85
C TYR A 273 -7.32 22.68 -7.87
N ASP A 274 -6.81 23.13 -6.73
CA ASP A 274 -7.58 23.87 -5.73
C ASP A 274 -8.05 25.25 -6.25
N GLU A 275 -7.33 25.85 -7.20
CA GLU A 275 -7.80 27.01 -7.99
C GLU A 275 -8.83 26.62 -9.07
N LEU A 276 -8.52 25.63 -9.91
CA LEU A 276 -9.27 25.36 -11.14
C LEU A 276 -10.61 24.64 -10.90
N ILE A 277 -10.68 23.69 -9.96
CA ILE A 277 -11.90 22.92 -9.71
C ILE A 277 -13.06 23.81 -9.26
N PRO A 278 -12.89 24.78 -8.32
CA PRO A 278 -13.92 25.76 -7.99
C PRO A 278 -14.27 26.68 -9.17
N ALA A 279 -13.28 27.17 -9.91
CA ALA A 279 -13.49 28.07 -11.04
C ALA A 279 -14.30 27.40 -12.18
N TRP A 280 -13.99 26.14 -12.52
CA TRP A 280 -14.71 25.39 -13.53
C TRP A 280 -16.10 24.95 -13.05
N ARG A 281 -16.29 24.64 -11.76
CA ARG A 281 -17.63 24.39 -11.17
C ARG A 281 -18.60 25.55 -11.36
N GLN A 282 -18.12 26.81 -11.37
CA GLN A 282 -18.96 27.99 -11.62
C GLN A 282 -19.47 28.09 -13.07
N LEU A 283 -18.88 27.35 -14.03
CA LEU A 283 -19.31 27.31 -15.43
C LEU A 283 -20.46 26.33 -15.70
N GLY A 284 -20.91 25.59 -14.67
CA GLY A 284 -22.00 24.61 -14.79
C GLY A 284 -21.68 23.45 -15.73
N ASP A 285 -22.71 22.92 -16.41
CA ASP A 285 -22.59 21.73 -17.26
C ASP A 285 -21.53 21.89 -18.37
N ALA A 286 -21.28 23.11 -18.86
CA ALA A 286 -20.28 23.42 -19.88
C ALA A 286 -18.82 23.11 -19.46
N ALA A 287 -18.55 22.83 -18.18
CA ALA A 287 -17.25 22.38 -17.69
C ALA A 287 -17.34 21.13 -16.78
N ARG A 288 -18.49 20.46 -16.71
CA ARG A 288 -18.72 19.29 -15.83
C ARG A 288 -17.68 18.20 -16.02
N ASP A 289 -17.41 17.80 -17.26
CA ASP A 289 -16.46 16.73 -17.56
C ASP A 289 -15.02 17.12 -17.21
N ALA A 290 -14.66 18.40 -17.38
CA ALA A 290 -13.36 18.92 -16.98
C ALA A 290 -13.20 18.95 -15.45
N VAL A 291 -14.26 19.28 -14.69
CA VAL A 291 -14.30 19.19 -13.22
C VAL A 291 -14.16 17.75 -12.75
N VAL A 292 -14.91 16.81 -13.35
CA VAL A 292 -14.84 15.39 -12.99
C VAL A 292 -13.45 14.84 -13.27
N ARG A 293 -12.89 15.10 -14.45
CA ARG A 293 -11.52 14.70 -14.81
C ARG A 293 -10.49 15.28 -13.83
N ALA A 294 -10.53 16.60 -13.58
CA ALA A 294 -9.57 17.26 -12.70
C ALA A 294 -9.57 16.69 -11.28
N ARG A 295 -10.75 16.28 -10.77
CA ARG A 295 -10.86 15.62 -9.45
C ARG A 295 -10.29 14.20 -9.45
N ILE A 296 -10.42 13.46 -10.54
CA ILE A 296 -9.80 12.13 -10.70
C ILE A 296 -8.28 12.27 -10.80
N ASP A 297 -7.77 13.19 -11.65
CA ASP A 297 -6.33 13.47 -11.77
C ASP A 297 -5.74 13.99 -10.42
N ARG A 298 -6.54 14.72 -9.62
CA ARG A 298 -6.19 15.16 -8.24
C ARG A 298 -6.02 14.00 -7.25
N LEU A 299 -6.66 12.83 -7.44
CA LEU A 299 -6.45 11.66 -6.58
C LEU A 299 -4.98 11.19 -6.65
N HIS A 300 -4.43 11.07 -7.86
CA HIS A 300 -3.03 10.67 -8.07
C HIS A 300 -2.06 11.74 -7.50
N ALA A 301 -2.45 13.02 -7.51
CA ALA A 301 -1.68 14.10 -6.88
C ALA A 301 -1.69 14.02 -5.35
N LEU A 302 -2.83 13.66 -4.74
CA LEU A 302 -2.92 13.40 -3.30
C LEU A 302 -2.13 12.13 -2.91
N HIS A 303 -2.08 11.13 -3.79
CA HIS A 303 -1.32 9.89 -3.59
C HIS A 303 0.18 10.16 -3.57
N ALA A 304 0.70 10.82 -4.62
CA ALA A 304 2.09 11.27 -4.70
C ALA A 304 2.48 12.20 -3.53
N ARG A 305 1.51 12.92 -2.95
CA ARG A 305 1.71 13.78 -1.77
C ARG A 305 1.59 13.07 -0.42
N VAL A 306 1.16 11.81 -0.42
CA VAL A 306 0.81 10.98 0.76
C VAL A 306 -0.31 11.61 1.62
N ARG A 307 -1.21 12.38 1.00
CA ARG A 307 -2.43 12.95 1.61
C ARG A 307 -3.60 11.93 1.56
N MET A 308 -3.31 10.71 2.02
CA MET A 308 -4.14 9.52 1.80
C MET A 308 -5.58 9.64 2.33
N ALA A 309 -5.78 10.31 3.48
CA ALA A 309 -7.11 10.52 4.05
C ALA A 309 -7.99 11.41 3.17
N GLU A 310 -7.44 12.49 2.61
CA GLU A 310 -8.14 13.40 1.69
C GLU A 310 -8.42 12.72 0.34
N LEU A 311 -7.50 11.86 -0.11
CA LEU A 311 -7.70 11.03 -1.32
C LEU A 311 -8.93 10.13 -1.15
N THR A 312 -9.01 9.37 -0.05
CA THR A 312 -10.18 8.51 0.19
C THR A 312 -11.48 9.30 0.33
N GLN A 313 -11.46 10.50 0.91
CA GLN A 313 -12.63 11.38 1.01
C GLN A 313 -13.08 11.93 -0.36
N GLU A 314 -12.15 12.35 -1.22
CA GLU A 314 -12.47 12.80 -2.59
C GLU A 314 -13.01 11.64 -3.44
N TYR A 315 -12.46 10.43 -3.29
CA TYR A 315 -12.99 9.22 -3.94
C TYR A 315 -14.40 8.84 -3.46
N GLU A 316 -14.65 8.88 -2.15
CA GLU A 316 -15.99 8.64 -1.59
C GLU A 316 -17.00 9.68 -2.10
N ALA A 317 -16.60 10.95 -2.20
CA ALA A 317 -17.42 12.01 -2.78
C ALA A 317 -17.71 11.80 -4.28
N LEU A 318 -16.70 11.48 -5.09
CA LEU A 318 -16.86 11.14 -6.51
C LEU A 318 -17.83 9.96 -6.71
N THR A 319 -17.70 8.94 -5.87
CA THR A 319 -18.55 7.74 -5.91
C THR A 319 -20.00 8.06 -5.50
N ALA A 320 -20.20 8.90 -4.47
CA ALA A 320 -21.52 9.39 -4.06
C ALA A 320 -22.19 10.29 -5.12
N GLU A 321 -21.40 10.98 -5.95
CA GLU A 321 -21.87 11.74 -7.12
C GLU A 321 -22.16 10.86 -8.35
N GLY A 322 -21.93 9.54 -8.26
CA GLY A 322 -22.15 8.59 -9.36
C GLY A 322 -21.06 8.59 -10.44
N VAL A 323 -19.86 9.11 -10.14
CA VAL A 323 -18.72 9.11 -11.06
C VAL A 323 -18.07 7.72 -11.09
N ASN A 324 -17.94 7.15 -12.29
CA ASN A 324 -17.12 5.95 -12.49
C ASN A 324 -15.62 6.32 -12.48
N VAL A 325 -14.89 5.93 -11.44
CA VAL A 325 -13.46 6.22 -11.27
C VAL A 325 -12.62 5.19 -12.05
N PRO A 326 -11.67 5.61 -12.92
CA PRO A 326 -10.91 4.71 -13.78
C PRO A 326 -9.82 3.92 -13.03
N ARG A 327 -9.45 2.74 -13.56
CA ARG A 327 -8.53 1.77 -12.92
C ARG A 327 -7.24 2.36 -12.35
N TYR A 328 -6.58 3.26 -13.09
CA TYR A 328 -5.32 3.86 -12.64
C TYR A 328 -5.47 4.60 -11.31
N ALA A 329 -6.58 5.33 -11.13
CA ALA A 329 -6.89 6.04 -9.89
C ALA A 329 -7.44 5.09 -8.81
N LEU A 330 -8.11 3.99 -9.18
CA LEU A 330 -8.53 2.96 -8.21
C LEU A 330 -7.33 2.29 -7.52
N ASN A 331 -6.18 2.12 -8.20
CA ASN A 331 -4.94 1.64 -7.58
C ASN A 331 -4.42 2.62 -6.50
N ASP A 332 -4.41 3.93 -6.77
CA ASP A 332 -4.03 4.96 -5.78
C ASP A 332 -4.99 4.97 -4.58
N VAL A 333 -6.30 4.82 -4.83
CA VAL A 333 -7.33 4.75 -3.78
C VAL A 333 -7.18 3.50 -2.92
N ALA A 334 -6.89 2.35 -3.54
CA ALA A 334 -6.64 1.10 -2.82
C ALA A 334 -5.38 1.21 -1.93
N ALA A 335 -4.30 1.81 -2.45
CA ALA A 335 -3.10 2.12 -1.68
C ALA A 335 -3.39 3.06 -0.51
N ALA A 336 -4.24 4.08 -0.71
CA ALA A 336 -4.65 5.02 0.33
C ALA A 336 -5.52 4.38 1.44
N TYR A 337 -6.34 3.36 1.12
CA TYR A 337 -7.03 2.56 2.14
C TYR A 337 -6.07 1.63 2.90
N LEU A 338 -5.12 1.00 2.20
CA LEU A 338 -4.12 0.14 2.83
C LEU A 338 -3.23 0.93 3.80
N TYR A 339 -2.73 2.10 3.38
CA TYR A 339 -2.00 3.05 4.22
C TYR A 339 -2.81 3.47 5.47
N GLN A 340 -4.13 3.59 5.34
CA GLN A 340 -5.06 3.89 6.44
C GLN A 340 -5.58 2.64 7.17
N ARG A 341 -4.90 1.50 7.02
CA ARG A 341 -5.18 0.25 7.73
C ARG A 341 -6.59 -0.32 7.49
N GLN A 342 -7.12 -0.13 6.28
CA GLN A 342 -8.37 -0.67 5.75
C GLN A 342 -8.14 -1.69 4.60
N PRO A 343 -7.38 -2.78 4.83
CA PRO A 343 -6.99 -3.74 3.79
C PRO A 343 -8.17 -4.43 3.10
N GLU A 344 -9.35 -4.56 3.73
CA GLU A 344 -10.54 -5.10 3.07
C GLU A 344 -11.00 -4.20 1.92
N ARG A 345 -11.04 -2.88 2.13
CA ARG A 345 -11.40 -1.90 1.10
C ARG A 345 -10.33 -1.81 0.02
N ALA A 346 -9.07 -1.94 0.40
CA ALA A 346 -7.95 -2.01 -0.55
C ALA A 346 -8.03 -3.27 -1.43
N ARG A 347 -8.27 -4.45 -0.84
CA ARG A 347 -8.47 -5.73 -1.55
C ARG A 347 -9.55 -5.58 -2.59
N ASP A 348 -10.73 -5.10 -2.21
CA ASP A 348 -11.90 -5.06 -3.10
C ASP A 348 -11.66 -4.18 -4.34
N LEU A 349 -10.93 -3.08 -4.18
CA LEU A 349 -10.55 -2.21 -5.30
C LEU A 349 -9.41 -2.79 -6.15
N TYR A 350 -8.38 -3.39 -5.53
CA TYR A 350 -7.34 -4.07 -6.29
C TYR A 350 -7.89 -5.27 -7.08
N GLU A 351 -8.85 -6.01 -6.51
CA GLU A 351 -9.57 -7.10 -7.18
C GLU A 351 -10.48 -6.58 -8.30
N GLN A 352 -11.20 -5.47 -8.09
CA GLN A 352 -11.98 -4.80 -9.15
C GLN A 352 -11.10 -4.40 -10.35
N VAL A 353 -9.89 -3.90 -10.11
CA VAL A 353 -8.93 -3.54 -11.17
C VAL A 353 -8.38 -4.79 -11.88
N ALA A 354 -8.06 -5.85 -11.13
CA ALA A 354 -7.40 -7.05 -11.66
C ALA A 354 -8.31 -8.01 -12.46
N VAL A 355 -9.64 -7.84 -12.43
CA VAL A 355 -10.60 -8.65 -13.21
C VAL A 355 -11.06 -8.01 -14.52
N ASP A 356 -10.56 -6.82 -14.86
CA ASP A 356 -10.91 -6.11 -16.09
C ASP A 356 -10.14 -6.67 -17.31
N GLU A 357 -10.84 -6.90 -18.43
CA GLU A 357 -10.26 -7.44 -19.69
C GLU A 357 -9.13 -6.59 -20.30
N ALA A 358 -8.96 -5.34 -19.84
CA ALA A 358 -7.88 -4.45 -20.25
C ALA A 358 -6.78 -4.28 -19.19
N PHE A 359 -6.87 -4.93 -18.01
CA PHE A 359 -5.77 -4.98 -17.04
C PHE A 359 -4.48 -5.55 -17.67
N ASP A 360 -4.60 -6.58 -18.52
CA ASP A 360 -3.47 -7.14 -19.24
C ASP A 360 -2.87 -6.22 -20.32
N LYS A 361 -3.49 -5.06 -20.56
CA LYS A 361 -3.05 -4.00 -21.48
C LYS A 361 -2.59 -2.73 -20.73
N ASP A 362 -2.75 -2.68 -19.41
CA ASP A 362 -2.21 -1.62 -18.56
C ASP A 362 -0.69 -1.74 -18.46
N ASP A 363 -0.03 -0.64 -18.08
CA ASP A 363 1.42 -0.56 -18.03
C ASP A 363 2.01 -1.61 -17.05
N PRO A 364 3.11 -2.32 -17.40
CA PRO A 364 3.74 -3.30 -16.52
C PRO A 364 4.06 -2.77 -15.10
N GLU A 365 4.43 -1.50 -14.95
CA GLU A 365 4.69 -0.87 -13.64
C GLU A 365 3.39 -0.76 -12.82
N GLN A 366 2.31 -0.28 -13.45
CA GLN A 366 0.98 -0.17 -12.82
C GLN A 366 0.37 -1.55 -12.48
N ARG A 367 0.68 -2.56 -13.29
CA ARG A 367 0.28 -3.95 -13.09
C ARG A 367 1.01 -4.57 -11.89
N LEU A 368 2.31 -4.33 -11.75
CA LEU A 368 3.09 -4.77 -10.61
C LEU A 368 2.63 -4.06 -9.33
N ALA A 369 2.43 -2.74 -9.37
CA ALA A 369 1.91 -1.97 -8.25
C ALA A 369 0.53 -2.47 -7.77
N ASN A 370 -0.38 -2.82 -8.69
CA ASN A 370 -1.65 -3.47 -8.35
C ASN A 370 -1.44 -4.84 -7.68
N GLN A 371 -0.60 -5.71 -8.26
CA GLN A 371 -0.37 -7.06 -7.74
C GLN A 371 0.30 -7.03 -6.35
N THR A 372 1.29 -6.18 -6.16
CA THR A 372 1.98 -5.94 -4.88
C THR A 372 1.02 -5.39 -3.84
N GLY A 373 0.24 -4.37 -4.18
CA GLY A 373 -0.79 -3.81 -3.30
C GLY A 373 -1.88 -4.83 -2.92
N ARG A 374 -2.33 -5.64 -3.89
CA ARG A 374 -3.28 -6.74 -3.67
C ARG A 374 -2.71 -7.79 -2.72
N TYR A 375 -1.45 -8.16 -2.88
CA TYR A 375 -0.78 -9.11 -1.98
C TYR A 375 -0.82 -8.58 -0.53
N TYR A 376 -0.38 -7.34 -0.29
CA TYR A 376 -0.37 -6.77 1.06
C TYR A 376 -1.78 -6.59 1.62
N ALA A 377 -2.76 -6.17 0.82
CA ALA A 377 -4.16 -6.09 1.23
C ALA A 377 -4.77 -7.45 1.61
N LEU A 378 -4.35 -8.54 0.94
CA LEU A 378 -4.75 -9.90 1.34
C LEU A 378 -4.02 -10.34 2.63
N ALA A 379 -2.73 -10.07 2.77
CA ALA A 379 -1.93 -10.45 3.94
C ALA A 379 -2.35 -9.71 5.22
N GLU A 380 -2.51 -8.39 5.18
CA GLU A 380 -3.02 -7.57 6.31
C GLU A 380 -4.51 -7.81 6.60
N GLY A 381 -5.23 -8.35 5.62
CA GLY A 381 -6.58 -8.90 5.74
C GLY A 381 -6.61 -10.40 6.12
N GLU A 382 -5.49 -10.98 6.56
CA GLU A 382 -5.28 -12.37 6.98
C GLU A 382 -5.66 -13.47 5.97
N GLN A 383 -5.93 -13.11 4.71
CA GLN A 383 -6.35 -14.00 3.62
C GLN A 383 -5.15 -14.60 2.87
N PHE A 384 -4.23 -15.22 3.63
CA PHE A 384 -3.04 -15.87 3.09
C PHE A 384 -3.38 -17.01 2.10
N ASP A 385 -4.54 -17.65 2.26
CA ASP A 385 -5.10 -18.65 1.35
C ASP A 385 -5.23 -18.14 -0.10
N LYS A 386 -5.54 -16.86 -0.28
CA LYS A 386 -5.69 -16.22 -1.59
C LYS A 386 -4.39 -15.67 -2.17
N THR A 387 -3.36 -15.48 -1.35
CA THR A 387 -2.12 -14.83 -1.79
C THR A 387 -1.33 -15.63 -2.83
N GLY A 388 -1.47 -16.96 -2.84
CA GLY A 388 -0.76 -17.86 -3.75
C GLY A 388 -0.88 -17.46 -5.22
N ALA A 389 -2.10 -17.29 -5.71
CA ALA A 389 -2.37 -16.91 -7.11
C ALA A 389 -1.79 -15.54 -7.49
N VAL A 390 -1.74 -14.59 -6.55
CA VAL A 390 -1.09 -13.28 -6.76
C VAL A 390 0.43 -13.47 -6.87
N THR A 391 1.04 -14.26 -5.99
CA THR A 391 2.49 -14.53 -6.05
C THR A 391 2.89 -15.33 -7.29
N GLU A 392 2.04 -16.22 -7.80
CA GLU A 392 2.29 -16.97 -9.04
C GLU A 392 2.23 -16.06 -10.28
N ALA A 393 1.27 -15.13 -10.34
CA ALA A 393 1.20 -14.12 -11.39
C ALA A 393 2.41 -13.17 -11.37
N VAL A 394 2.85 -12.72 -10.19
CA VAL A 394 4.06 -11.90 -10.02
C VAL A 394 5.33 -12.68 -10.41
N GLN A 395 5.42 -13.96 -10.05
CA GLN A 395 6.57 -14.82 -10.36
C GLN A 395 6.73 -15.12 -11.85
N SER A 396 5.65 -15.06 -12.64
CA SER A 396 5.63 -15.43 -14.06
C SER A 396 5.46 -14.25 -15.03
N GLY A 397 4.90 -13.11 -14.59
CA GLY A 397 4.57 -11.98 -15.46
C GLY A 397 5.75 -11.14 -15.96
N TYR A 398 6.86 -11.08 -15.22
CA TYR A 398 7.96 -10.15 -15.48
C TYR A 398 9.22 -10.89 -15.92
N ALA A 399 9.48 -10.95 -17.22
CA ALA A 399 10.69 -11.56 -17.77
C ALA A 399 11.96 -10.76 -17.39
N PRO A 400 13.12 -11.40 -17.15
CA PRO A 400 14.36 -10.71 -16.73
C PRO A 400 15.03 -9.84 -17.81
N TRP A 401 14.56 -9.89 -19.06
CA TRP A 401 15.15 -9.16 -20.18
C TRP A 401 14.07 -8.56 -21.09
N LEU A 402 14.24 -7.29 -21.46
CA LEU A 402 13.40 -6.54 -22.39
C LEU A 402 14.05 -6.42 -23.78
N TYR A 403 13.21 -6.39 -24.82
CA TYR A 403 13.63 -6.45 -26.23
C TYR A 403 12.98 -5.32 -27.02
N TYR A 404 13.60 -4.14 -27.03
CA TYR A 404 13.08 -2.96 -27.72
C TYR A 404 13.34 -3.00 -29.24
N LYS A 405 12.32 -2.66 -30.04
CA LYS A 405 12.42 -2.61 -31.51
C LYS A 405 13.53 -1.64 -31.94
N GLY A 406 14.51 -2.14 -32.69
CA GLY A 406 15.64 -1.35 -33.20
C GLY A 406 16.88 -1.35 -32.30
N GLN A 407 16.81 -1.88 -31.07
CA GLN A 407 18.00 -2.13 -30.26
C GLN A 407 18.55 -3.53 -30.56
N ALA A 408 19.88 -3.63 -30.73
CA ALA A 408 20.57 -4.90 -31.00
C ALA A 408 20.88 -5.71 -29.72
N THR A 409 20.77 -5.07 -28.54
CA THR A 409 21.10 -5.66 -27.23
C THR A 409 19.84 -5.68 -26.37
N ARG A 410 19.57 -6.81 -25.70
CA ARG A 410 18.51 -6.90 -24.69
C ARG A 410 18.85 -6.02 -23.49
N MET A 411 17.86 -5.33 -22.93
CA MET A 411 18.01 -4.57 -21.68
C MET A 411 17.60 -5.44 -20.48
N PRO A 412 18.20 -5.26 -19.28
CA PRO A 412 17.65 -5.87 -18.07
C PRO A 412 16.24 -5.32 -17.79
N ASN A 413 15.44 -6.06 -17.02
CA ASN A 413 14.12 -5.60 -16.58
C ASN A 413 14.13 -5.31 -15.08
N ASP A 414 14.06 -4.04 -14.68
CA ASP A 414 14.07 -3.66 -13.26
C ASP A 414 12.79 -4.15 -12.54
N LEU A 415 11.66 -4.28 -13.25
CA LEU A 415 10.42 -4.86 -12.70
C LEU A 415 10.57 -6.35 -12.34
N ASN A 416 11.51 -7.09 -12.96
CA ASN A 416 11.81 -8.47 -12.57
C ASN A 416 12.59 -8.54 -11.23
N LEU A 417 13.38 -7.50 -10.92
CA LEU A 417 14.03 -7.36 -9.62
C LEU A 417 13.00 -6.97 -8.55
N GLU A 418 12.16 -5.97 -8.82
CA GLU A 418 11.09 -5.52 -7.92
C GLU A 418 10.07 -6.64 -7.63
N SER A 419 9.67 -7.41 -8.65
CA SER A 419 8.82 -8.59 -8.46
C SER A 419 9.49 -9.64 -7.57
N SER A 420 10.81 -9.82 -7.70
CA SER A 420 11.59 -10.78 -6.88
C SER A 420 11.76 -10.31 -5.44
N GLN A 421 11.95 -9.01 -5.19
CA GLN A 421 11.93 -8.40 -3.86
C GLN A 421 10.54 -8.54 -3.21
N THR A 422 9.48 -8.24 -3.96
CA THR A 422 8.08 -8.44 -3.51
C THR A 422 7.82 -9.89 -3.10
N LEU A 423 8.32 -10.87 -3.85
CA LEU A 423 8.19 -12.28 -3.52
C LEU A 423 9.01 -12.70 -2.29
N ALA A 424 10.16 -12.08 -2.04
CA ALA A 424 10.94 -12.31 -0.82
C ALA A 424 10.25 -11.68 0.42
N ALA A 425 9.71 -10.48 0.30
CA ALA A 425 8.90 -9.84 1.35
C ALA A 425 7.61 -10.64 1.64
N ALA A 426 6.94 -11.16 0.61
CA ALA A 426 5.77 -12.03 0.75
C ALA A 426 6.08 -13.34 1.50
N ARG A 427 7.29 -13.89 1.31
CA ARG A 427 7.76 -15.07 2.08
C ARG A 427 7.97 -14.72 3.55
N LEU A 428 8.59 -13.56 3.85
CA LEU A 428 8.76 -13.08 5.22
C LEU A 428 7.42 -12.87 5.94
N GLN A 429 6.44 -12.22 5.29
CA GLN A 429 5.10 -12.01 5.85
C GLN A 429 4.32 -13.33 6.08
N ALA A 430 4.60 -14.37 5.28
CA ALA A 430 4.05 -15.70 5.45
C ALA A 430 4.78 -16.57 6.53
N ASP A 431 5.72 -15.97 7.28
CA ASP A 431 6.62 -16.63 8.24
C ASP A 431 7.65 -17.59 7.61
N ASP A 432 7.74 -17.65 6.27
CA ASP A 432 8.73 -18.42 5.50
C ASP A 432 10.08 -17.68 5.42
N THR A 433 10.62 -17.40 6.60
CA THR A 433 11.89 -16.70 6.87
C THR A 433 13.08 -17.30 6.12
N VAL A 434 13.12 -18.63 6.00
CA VAL A 434 14.22 -19.37 5.37
C VAL A 434 14.23 -19.13 3.86
N ALA A 435 13.07 -19.28 3.19
CA ALA A 435 13.00 -19.07 1.75
C ALA A 435 12.94 -17.58 1.36
N ALA A 436 12.67 -16.67 2.32
CA ALA A 436 12.93 -15.25 2.19
C ALA A 436 14.44 -14.94 2.21
N GLN A 437 15.18 -15.46 3.21
CA GLN A 437 16.62 -15.25 3.31
C GLN A 437 17.38 -15.79 2.10
N GLN A 438 17.10 -17.03 1.68
CA GLN A 438 17.81 -17.67 0.56
C GLN A 438 17.71 -16.83 -0.74
N ARG A 439 16.51 -16.36 -1.09
CA ARG A 439 16.29 -15.48 -2.25
C ARG A 439 17.06 -14.16 -2.13
N LEU A 440 17.07 -13.55 -0.94
CA LEU A 440 17.75 -12.28 -0.71
C LEU A 440 19.28 -12.42 -0.70
N GLU A 441 19.82 -13.53 -0.19
CA GLU A 441 21.26 -13.82 -0.26
C GLU A 441 21.70 -14.12 -1.70
N GLU A 442 20.89 -14.83 -2.48
CA GLU A 442 21.12 -15.00 -3.93
C GLU A 442 21.07 -13.65 -4.69
N MET A 443 20.09 -12.79 -4.39
CA MET A 443 19.99 -11.46 -5.03
C MET A 443 21.16 -10.54 -4.62
N VAL A 444 21.55 -10.49 -3.34
CA VAL A 444 22.70 -9.71 -2.85
C VAL A 444 24.03 -10.26 -3.39
N ALA A 445 24.17 -11.57 -3.58
CA ALA A 445 25.37 -12.15 -4.20
C ALA A 445 25.52 -11.73 -5.67
N ASN A 446 24.41 -11.61 -6.41
CA ASN A 446 24.40 -11.13 -7.80
C ASN A 446 24.52 -9.59 -7.91
N ALA A 447 23.99 -8.85 -6.94
CA ALA A 447 23.97 -7.38 -6.92
C ALA A 447 24.49 -6.79 -5.58
N PRO A 448 25.78 -7.00 -5.23
CA PRO A 448 26.33 -6.64 -3.91
C PRO A 448 26.42 -5.14 -3.63
N ASN A 449 26.13 -4.29 -4.62
CA ASN A 449 26.08 -2.83 -4.50
C ASN A 449 24.65 -2.25 -4.59
N ASN A 450 23.63 -3.07 -4.35
CA ASN A 450 22.25 -2.62 -4.18
C ASN A 450 21.94 -2.49 -2.68
N SER A 451 21.83 -1.25 -2.20
CA SER A 451 21.53 -0.95 -0.79
C SER A 451 20.11 -1.34 -0.36
N GLY A 452 19.16 -1.39 -1.30
CA GLY A 452 17.80 -1.89 -1.07
C GLY A 452 17.80 -3.37 -0.70
N LEU A 453 18.39 -4.22 -1.57
CA LEU A 453 18.52 -5.66 -1.33
C LEU A 453 19.24 -5.99 -0.01
N ARG A 454 20.27 -5.20 0.36
CA ARG A 454 20.95 -5.34 1.66
C ARG A 454 20.05 -4.96 2.85
N THR A 455 19.20 -3.94 2.70
CA THR A 455 18.23 -3.53 3.73
C THR A 455 17.11 -4.56 3.90
N ASP A 456 16.65 -5.16 2.81
CA ASP A 456 15.69 -6.27 2.83
C ASP A 456 16.30 -7.51 3.52
N LEU A 457 17.53 -7.88 3.15
CA LEU A 457 18.29 -8.98 3.78
C LEU A 457 18.53 -8.72 5.27
N ALA A 458 18.89 -7.49 5.65
CA ALA A 458 19.03 -7.09 7.04
C ALA A 458 17.71 -7.27 7.82
N THR A 459 16.59 -6.85 7.22
CA THR A 459 15.26 -7.00 7.81
C THR A 459 14.89 -8.47 8.02
N VAL A 460 15.19 -9.36 7.07
CA VAL A 460 15.04 -10.81 7.26
C VAL A 460 15.96 -11.32 8.36
N ARG A 461 17.26 -10.97 8.37
CA ARG A 461 18.19 -11.40 9.43
C ARG A 461 17.74 -10.99 10.83
N ARG A 462 17.22 -9.76 10.98
CA ARG A 462 16.62 -9.30 12.24
C ARG A 462 15.40 -10.14 12.65
N ALA A 463 14.47 -10.37 11.73
CA ALA A 463 13.31 -11.26 11.97
C ALA A 463 13.73 -12.71 12.32
N ARG A 464 14.90 -13.15 11.84
CA ARG A 464 15.52 -14.44 12.17
C ARG A 464 16.35 -14.45 13.47
N SER A 465 16.22 -13.40 14.29
CA SER A 465 16.96 -13.23 15.55
C SER A 465 18.49 -13.11 15.39
N LEU A 466 18.96 -12.57 14.26
CA LEU A 466 20.37 -12.31 13.95
C LEU A 466 20.65 -10.79 13.80
N PRO A 467 20.59 -10.01 14.88
CA PRO A 467 20.65 -8.55 14.80
C PRO A 467 22.05 -7.98 14.48
N ARG A 468 23.16 -8.56 14.93
CA ARG A 468 24.51 -8.11 14.49
C ARG A 468 24.77 -8.48 13.02
N ALA A 469 24.22 -9.59 12.54
CA ALA A 469 24.23 -9.93 11.12
C ALA A 469 23.31 -9.03 10.26
N SER A 470 22.32 -8.36 10.86
CA SER A 470 21.52 -7.29 10.26
C SER A 470 22.31 -5.97 10.21
N GLU A 471 22.94 -5.59 11.33
CA GLU A 471 23.80 -4.41 11.46
C GLU A 471 24.92 -4.39 10.40
N ALA A 472 25.59 -5.52 10.18
CA ALA A 472 26.65 -5.64 9.17
C ALA A 472 26.17 -5.33 7.74
N GLU A 473 24.97 -5.79 7.35
CA GLU A 473 24.39 -5.48 6.04
C GLU A 473 23.99 -4.01 5.93
N LEU A 474 23.43 -3.44 7.00
CA LEU A 474 23.04 -2.04 7.05
C LEU A 474 24.24 -1.09 7.04
N LYS A 475 25.37 -1.47 7.66
CA LYS A 475 26.64 -0.72 7.58
C LYS A 475 27.27 -0.82 6.19
N MET A 476 27.11 -1.94 5.47
CA MET A 476 27.48 -2.01 4.05
C MET A 476 26.56 -1.14 3.18
N ALA A 477 25.25 -1.15 3.41
CA ALA A 477 24.27 -0.32 2.68
C ALA A 477 24.48 1.19 2.93
N GLU A 478 24.86 1.59 4.15
CA GLU A 478 25.19 2.97 4.52
C GLU A 478 26.32 3.55 3.66
N THR A 479 27.32 2.76 3.28
CA THR A 479 28.42 3.24 2.40
C THR A 479 27.95 3.70 1.01
N GLN A 480 26.74 3.29 0.60
CA GLN A 480 26.17 3.53 -0.72
C GLN A 480 24.98 4.51 -0.67
N ALA A 481 24.18 4.45 0.39
CA ALA A 481 23.00 5.30 0.58
C ALA A 481 22.83 5.77 2.04
N PRO A 482 23.74 6.60 2.58
CA PRO A 482 23.82 6.93 4.00
C PRO A 482 22.66 7.77 4.55
N ARG A 483 21.83 8.36 3.67
CA ARG A 483 20.58 9.08 4.04
C ARG A 483 19.32 8.39 3.49
N SER A 484 19.41 7.10 3.19
CA SER A 484 18.23 6.32 2.83
C SER A 484 17.40 6.03 4.07
N LEU A 485 16.16 6.53 4.09
CA LEU A 485 15.17 6.24 5.13
C LEU A 485 14.99 4.72 5.38
N ALA A 486 15.23 3.87 4.38
CA ALA A 486 15.18 2.42 4.55
C ALA A 486 16.36 1.90 5.38
N VAL A 487 17.59 2.38 5.07
CA VAL A 487 18.82 2.03 5.81
C VAL A 487 18.75 2.59 7.23
N GLU A 488 18.39 3.85 7.40
CA GLU A 488 18.37 4.54 8.70
C GLU A 488 17.29 3.99 9.63
N ASN A 489 16.07 3.69 9.12
CA ASN A 489 15.08 2.99 9.92
C ASN A 489 15.50 1.54 10.22
N GLY A 490 16.11 0.84 9.27
CA GLY A 490 16.67 -0.50 9.48
C GLY A 490 17.72 -0.52 10.58
N GLN A 491 18.60 0.49 10.62
CA GLN A 491 19.57 0.70 11.70
C GLN A 491 18.88 1.06 13.02
N GLY A 492 17.82 1.85 13.02
CA GLY A 492 17.04 2.17 14.22
C GLY A 492 16.39 0.95 14.88
N PHE A 493 15.74 0.08 14.09
CA PHE A 493 15.19 -1.17 14.62
C PHE A 493 16.28 -2.15 15.07
N THR A 494 17.38 -2.23 14.32
CA THR A 494 18.50 -3.12 14.69
C THR A 494 19.18 -2.63 15.96
N ALA A 495 19.32 -1.30 16.14
CA ALA A 495 19.78 -0.67 17.38
C ALA A 495 18.81 -0.90 18.56
N LEU A 496 17.51 -1.11 18.31
CA LEU A 496 16.54 -1.43 19.37
C LEU A 496 16.75 -2.87 19.87
N ASP A 497 16.89 -3.84 18.96
CA ASP A 497 17.22 -5.23 19.30
C ASP A 497 18.62 -5.35 19.93
N LEU A 498 19.58 -4.57 19.43
CA LEU A 498 20.93 -4.41 19.99
C LEU A 498 21.02 -3.40 21.13
N GLN A 499 19.91 -2.96 21.73
CA GLN A 499 19.90 -2.19 22.98
C GLN A 499 20.77 -0.91 22.99
N GLU A 500 20.96 -0.29 21.82
CA GLU A 500 21.76 0.92 21.58
C GLU A 500 20.88 2.18 21.65
N TRP A 501 20.22 2.36 22.80
CA TRP A 501 19.12 3.31 23.00
C TRP A 501 19.36 4.75 22.46
N ARG A 502 20.59 5.28 22.57
CA ARG A 502 20.96 6.62 22.06
C ARG A 502 20.97 6.70 20.53
N GLN A 503 21.28 5.59 19.84
CA GLN A 503 21.19 5.47 18.38
C GLN A 503 19.73 5.27 17.92
N VAL A 504 18.93 4.51 18.69
CA VAL A 504 17.48 4.38 18.45
C VAL A 504 16.80 5.75 18.53
N GLU A 505 17.10 6.54 19.56
CA GLU A 505 16.54 7.88 19.70
C GLU A 505 16.92 8.78 18.52
N ALA A 506 18.22 8.91 18.22
CA ALA A 506 18.70 9.80 17.17
C ALA A 506 18.10 9.45 15.79
N LEU A 507 18.05 8.16 15.44
CA LEU A 507 17.50 7.70 14.17
C LEU A 507 15.97 7.86 14.12
N SER A 508 15.25 7.47 15.19
CA SER A 508 13.78 7.59 15.24
C SER A 508 13.29 9.03 15.19
N GLN A 509 14.05 9.98 15.77
CA GLN A 509 13.74 11.41 15.68
C GLN A 509 14.05 11.97 14.28
N ASP A 510 15.21 11.67 13.67
CA ASP A 510 15.59 12.20 12.36
C ASP A 510 14.75 11.62 11.20
N THR A 511 14.46 10.31 11.17
CA THR A 511 13.65 9.71 10.10
C THR A 511 12.18 10.13 10.19
N LEU A 512 11.64 10.34 11.40
CA LEU A 512 10.27 10.86 11.61
C LEU A 512 10.19 12.36 11.28
N ALA A 513 11.19 13.16 11.65
CA ALA A 513 11.20 14.60 11.36
C ALA A 513 11.31 14.88 9.85
N ARG A 514 12.10 14.09 9.11
CA ARG A 514 12.26 14.24 7.66
C ARG A 514 11.09 13.68 6.87
N ALA A 515 10.56 12.52 7.27
CA ALA A 515 9.49 11.80 6.57
C ALA A 515 8.35 11.39 7.52
N PRO A 516 7.60 12.35 8.10
CA PRO A 516 6.49 12.08 9.01
C PRO A 516 5.32 11.33 8.34
N GLU A 517 5.31 11.23 7.01
CA GLU A 517 4.39 10.41 6.22
C GLU A 517 4.80 8.94 6.09
N ASN A 518 6.07 8.59 6.36
CA ASN A 518 6.58 7.24 6.18
C ASN A 518 6.13 6.31 7.33
N LEU A 519 5.43 5.22 7.00
CA LEU A 519 4.89 4.28 8.00
C LEU A 519 5.99 3.55 8.79
N THR A 520 7.13 3.27 8.16
CA THR A 520 8.28 2.61 8.80
C THR A 520 8.96 3.54 9.81
N SER A 521 9.13 4.83 9.49
CA SER A 521 9.62 5.85 10.44
C SER A 521 8.66 6.01 11.64
N ARG A 522 7.34 6.06 11.38
CA ARG A 522 6.33 6.06 12.45
C ARG A 522 6.39 4.82 13.33
N ARG A 523 6.61 3.65 12.74
CA ARG A 523 6.72 2.37 13.46
C ARG A 523 7.94 2.36 14.39
N LEU A 524 9.09 2.82 13.90
CA LEU A 524 10.31 2.95 14.72
C LEU A 524 10.10 3.92 15.88
N ALA A 525 9.53 5.10 15.63
CA ALA A 525 9.21 6.08 16.67
C ALA A 525 8.20 5.54 17.71
N ARG A 526 7.22 4.73 17.28
CA ARG A 526 6.28 4.05 18.17
C ARG A 526 6.95 3.02 19.07
N GLU A 527 7.86 2.20 18.53
CA GLU A 527 8.63 1.25 19.33
C GLU A 527 9.57 1.96 20.33
N TRP A 528 10.14 3.11 19.95
CA TRP A 528 10.90 3.97 20.87
C TRP A 528 10.01 4.62 21.96
N GLU A 529 8.81 5.09 21.63
CA GLU A 529 7.82 5.55 22.63
C GLU A 529 7.51 4.44 23.64
N VAL A 530 7.27 3.22 23.16
CA VAL A 530 6.93 2.04 23.98
C VAL A 530 8.13 1.50 24.75
N HIS A 531 9.37 1.73 24.30
CA HIS A 531 10.57 1.50 25.11
C HIS A 531 10.60 2.39 26.36
N ASN A 532 10.22 3.66 26.20
CA ASN A 532 10.31 4.69 27.25
C ASN A 532 9.16 4.69 28.27
N LYS A 533 8.22 3.74 28.17
CA LYS A 533 7.12 3.56 29.12
C LYS A 533 7.56 2.87 30.41
N ALA A 534 6.80 3.12 31.49
CA ALA A 534 6.87 2.29 32.69
C ALA A 534 6.32 0.89 32.39
N GLU A 535 6.73 -0.13 33.14
CA GLU A 535 6.41 -1.53 32.82
C GLU A 535 5.99 -2.33 34.05
N LEU A 536 4.73 -2.77 34.06
CA LEU A 536 4.17 -3.70 35.01
C LEU A 536 4.31 -5.13 34.48
N ARG A 537 5.01 -5.99 35.22
CA ARG A 537 5.05 -7.45 35.00
C ARG A 537 4.28 -8.13 36.13
N ILE A 538 3.44 -9.10 35.80
CA ILE A 538 2.75 -9.98 36.74
C ILE A 538 2.92 -11.42 36.25
N SER A 539 3.19 -12.35 37.15
CA SER A 539 3.07 -13.78 36.89
C SER A 539 2.37 -14.48 38.06
N GLY A 540 1.74 -15.62 37.80
CA GLY A 540 1.11 -16.39 38.85
C GLY A 540 0.68 -17.78 38.43
N TYR A 541 0.31 -18.59 39.42
CA TYR A 541 -0.16 -19.96 39.23
C TYR A 541 -1.19 -20.34 40.29
N ARG A 542 -2.00 -21.36 39.98
CA ARG A 542 -3.03 -21.92 40.86
C ARG A 542 -3.21 -23.41 40.61
N GLY A 543 -2.93 -24.25 41.60
CA GLY A 543 -3.34 -25.65 41.61
C GLY A 543 -4.87 -25.76 41.65
N LEU A 544 -5.42 -26.51 40.70
CA LEU A 544 -6.84 -26.87 40.62
C LEU A 544 -7.12 -28.22 41.27
N ALA A 545 -6.21 -29.18 41.05
CA ALA A 545 -6.21 -30.49 41.68
C ALA A 545 -4.78 -31.01 41.78
N SER A 546 -4.42 -31.57 42.93
CA SER A 546 -3.15 -32.24 43.18
C SER A 546 -3.40 -33.42 44.10
N ASP A 547 -2.91 -34.62 43.73
CA ASP A 547 -2.76 -35.75 44.64
C ASP A 547 -1.30 -35.88 45.18
N SER A 548 -0.47 -34.86 44.90
CA SER A 548 0.93 -34.76 45.33
C SER A 548 1.08 -34.29 46.79
N PRO A 549 1.89 -34.97 47.63
CA PRO A 549 2.36 -34.43 48.91
C PRO A 549 3.49 -33.39 48.72
N VAL A 550 4.10 -33.35 47.52
CA VAL A 550 5.18 -32.44 47.16
C VAL A 550 4.63 -31.05 46.82
N ASN A 551 3.70 -31.00 45.87
CA ASN A 551 2.99 -29.79 45.46
C ASN A 551 1.64 -29.73 46.20
N GLY A 552 1.67 -29.04 47.36
CA GLY A 552 0.58 -28.99 48.34
C GLY A 552 -0.77 -28.65 47.72
N ASN A 553 -1.83 -29.26 48.25
CA ASN A 553 -3.14 -29.24 47.60
C ASN A 553 -3.70 -27.81 47.51
N GLY A 554 -4.15 -27.44 46.31
CA GLY A 554 -4.64 -26.10 46.03
C GLY A 554 -3.60 -25.02 46.35
N ASP A 555 -2.39 -25.15 45.82
CA ASP A 555 -1.37 -24.12 45.88
C ASP A 555 -1.76 -22.86 45.07
N PHE A 556 -1.14 -21.73 45.40
CA PHE A 556 -1.28 -20.48 44.67
C PHE A 556 -0.01 -19.67 44.81
N GLY A 557 0.42 -19.02 43.73
CA GLY A 557 1.49 -18.04 43.74
C GLY A 557 1.16 -16.85 42.84
N ILE A 558 1.59 -15.66 43.24
CA ILE A 558 1.58 -14.45 42.41
C ILE A 558 2.80 -13.59 42.73
N ASP A 559 3.46 -13.06 41.71
CA ASP A 559 4.51 -12.04 41.79
C ASP A 559 4.12 -10.86 40.89
N ALA A 560 4.37 -9.64 41.34
CA ALA A 560 4.17 -8.42 40.58
C ALA A 560 5.36 -7.48 40.75
N VAL A 561 5.80 -6.88 39.65
CA VAL A 561 6.90 -5.90 39.62
C VAL A 561 6.52 -4.72 38.74
N LEU A 562 6.69 -3.52 39.26
CA LEU A 562 6.64 -2.28 38.50
C LEU A 562 8.06 -1.74 38.30
N TYR A 563 8.48 -1.66 37.03
CA TYR A 563 9.69 -0.98 36.60
C TYR A 563 9.35 0.46 36.20
N SER A 564 10.25 1.40 36.49
CA SER A 564 10.16 2.76 35.98
C SER A 564 10.30 2.82 34.46
N ALA A 565 9.95 3.98 33.89
CA ALA A 565 10.53 4.40 32.61
C ALA A 565 12.08 4.38 32.69
N PRO A 566 12.79 4.28 31.55
CA PRO A 566 14.25 4.37 31.51
C PRO A 566 14.79 5.68 32.12
N ILE A 567 15.93 5.59 32.79
CA ILE A 567 16.67 6.68 33.43
C ILE A 567 18.09 6.67 32.83
N ASP A 568 18.52 7.79 32.24
CA ASP A 568 19.73 7.88 31.40
C ASP A 568 19.85 6.67 30.44
N TYR A 569 18.75 6.36 29.75
CA TYR A 569 18.56 5.28 28.77
C TYR A 569 18.72 3.86 29.31
N ASN A 570 19.80 3.58 30.03
CA ASN A 570 20.23 2.23 30.37
C ASN A 570 19.70 1.73 31.73
N TRP A 571 19.27 2.62 32.64
CA TRP A 571 18.81 2.23 33.97
C TRP A 571 17.29 2.17 34.10
N ARG A 572 16.78 1.25 34.92
CA ARG A 572 15.42 1.30 35.47
C ARG A 572 15.45 0.99 36.96
N VAL A 573 14.68 1.71 37.77
CA VAL A 573 14.40 1.30 39.16
C VAL A 573 13.15 0.44 39.16
N PHE A 574 13.07 -0.54 40.06
CA PHE A 574 11.86 -1.36 40.19
C PHE A 574 11.47 -1.62 41.64
N GLY A 575 10.17 -1.80 41.85
CA GLY A 575 9.58 -2.21 43.12
C GLY A 575 8.50 -3.26 42.88
N GLY A 576 8.38 -4.23 43.78
CA GLY A 576 7.47 -5.34 43.60
C GLY A 576 7.34 -6.22 44.83
N GLY A 577 6.64 -7.34 44.66
CA GLY A 577 6.44 -8.33 45.70
C GLY A 577 5.53 -9.44 45.25
N GLY A 578 5.37 -10.44 46.11
CA GLY A 578 4.56 -11.59 45.82
C GLY A 578 4.12 -12.37 47.04
N TYR A 579 3.27 -13.35 46.78
CA TYR A 579 2.64 -14.20 47.78
C TYR A 579 2.53 -15.62 47.23
N ALA A 580 2.90 -16.60 48.05
CA ALA A 580 2.66 -18.02 47.80
C ALA A 580 1.98 -18.69 49.01
N THR A 581 1.12 -19.66 48.75
CA THR A 581 0.41 -20.46 49.77
C THR A 581 0.14 -21.87 49.27
N GLY A 582 0.07 -22.84 50.17
CA GLY A 582 -0.30 -24.22 49.85
C GLY A 582 -0.61 -25.04 51.10
N ASP A 583 -1.51 -26.01 50.99
CA ASP A 583 -1.88 -26.90 52.10
C ASP A 583 -1.07 -28.20 52.04
N PHE A 584 -0.26 -28.44 53.08
CA PHE A 584 0.56 -29.64 53.25
C PHE A 584 0.07 -30.46 54.46
N GLU A 585 0.56 -31.70 54.60
CA GLU A 585 0.23 -32.58 55.73
C GLU A 585 0.58 -31.95 57.11
N GLY A 586 1.63 -31.13 57.15
CA GLY A 586 2.04 -30.37 58.34
C GLY A 586 1.29 -29.05 58.56
N GLY A 587 0.32 -28.71 57.70
CA GLY A 587 -0.46 -27.46 57.76
C GLY A 587 -0.26 -26.54 56.54
N ARG A 588 -0.86 -25.34 56.62
CA ARG A 588 -0.80 -24.33 55.55
C ARG A 588 0.51 -23.56 55.57
N GLY A 589 1.32 -23.73 54.54
CA GLY A 589 2.46 -22.86 54.27
C GLY A 589 2.00 -21.54 53.68
N ASN A 590 2.56 -20.42 54.15
CA ASN A 590 2.37 -19.08 53.59
C ASN A 590 3.74 -18.42 53.43
N TYR A 591 3.96 -17.71 52.33
CA TYR A 591 5.19 -17.00 52.04
C TYR A 591 4.88 -15.68 51.34
N ARG A 592 5.53 -14.60 51.79
CA ARG A 592 5.42 -13.24 51.26
C ARG A 592 6.81 -12.69 51.02
N TRP A 593 6.99 -11.97 49.92
CA TRP A 593 8.18 -11.18 49.69
C TRP A 593 7.82 -9.79 49.19
N LEU A 594 8.61 -8.81 49.61
CA LEU A 594 8.68 -7.49 49.00
C LEU A 594 10.09 -7.31 48.46
N ARG A 595 10.23 -6.65 47.30
CA ARG A 595 11.49 -6.45 46.61
C ARG A 595 11.61 -5.07 45.99
N THR A 596 12.83 -4.56 45.94
CA THR A 596 13.19 -3.33 45.22
C THR A 596 14.60 -3.46 44.66
N GLY A 597 14.89 -2.77 43.56
CA GLY A 597 16.15 -2.95 42.87
C GLY A 597 16.39 -2.02 41.70
N VAL A 598 17.49 -2.29 41.01
CA VAL A 598 17.92 -1.60 39.79
C VAL A 598 18.22 -2.60 38.68
N GLU A 599 17.73 -2.30 37.49
CA GLU A 599 18.15 -2.92 36.24
C GLU A 599 19.08 -1.96 35.50
N TRP A 600 20.19 -2.47 34.96
CA TRP A 600 20.99 -1.82 33.93
C TRP A 600 20.99 -2.68 32.66
N ARG A 601 20.75 -2.07 31.51
CA ARG A 601 20.52 -2.76 30.24
C ARG A 601 21.14 -2.00 29.07
N GLY A 602 22.05 -2.64 28.34
CA GLY A 602 22.70 -2.09 27.15
C GLY A 602 23.29 -3.19 26.26
N ARG A 603 23.80 -2.80 25.08
CA ARG A 603 24.09 -3.65 23.91
C ARG A 603 24.25 -5.14 24.15
N ASP A 604 25.34 -5.53 24.79
CA ASP A 604 25.73 -6.93 24.97
C ASP A 604 25.52 -7.43 26.42
N LEU A 605 24.95 -6.63 27.33
CA LEU A 605 24.92 -6.92 28.77
C LEU A 605 23.65 -6.37 29.47
N THR A 606 22.97 -7.23 30.21
CA THR A 606 21.93 -6.85 31.20
C THR A 606 22.38 -7.26 32.60
N VAL A 607 22.17 -6.40 33.60
CA VAL A 607 22.45 -6.65 35.03
C VAL A 607 21.25 -6.21 35.87
N GLU A 608 20.81 -7.05 36.80
CA GLU A 608 19.73 -6.76 37.76
C GLU A 608 20.23 -6.99 39.18
N GLY A 609 20.13 -5.97 40.03
CA GLY A 609 20.44 -6.04 41.47
C GLY A 609 19.19 -5.77 42.30
N GLU A 610 18.85 -6.69 43.19
CA GLU A 610 17.62 -6.70 44.00
C GLU A 610 17.96 -6.87 45.48
N VAL A 611 17.25 -6.12 46.33
CA VAL A 611 17.14 -6.40 47.78
C VAL A 611 15.69 -6.70 48.14
N SER A 612 15.50 -7.65 49.05
CA SER A 612 14.17 -8.18 49.37
C SER A 612 13.99 -8.50 50.85
N THR A 613 12.73 -8.57 51.29
CA THR A 613 12.33 -8.99 52.64
C THR A 613 11.36 -10.15 52.54
N HIS A 614 11.64 -11.24 53.26
CA HIS A 614 10.97 -12.54 53.15
C HIS A 614 10.26 -12.85 54.48
N ASP A 615 8.94 -12.99 54.45
CA ASP A 615 8.12 -13.43 55.59
C ASP A 615 7.46 -14.77 55.24
N TYR A 616 7.76 -15.79 56.03
CA TYR A 616 7.15 -17.12 55.90
C TYR A 616 6.77 -17.71 57.28
N GLY A 617 6.41 -16.83 58.22
CA GLY A 617 5.97 -17.20 59.58
C GLY A 617 7.08 -17.31 60.63
N HIS A 618 8.33 -17.51 60.22
CA HIS A 618 9.51 -17.61 61.11
C HIS A 618 10.30 -16.27 61.20
N GLY A 619 9.55 -15.16 61.23
CA GLY A 619 10.08 -13.80 61.21
C GLY A 619 10.46 -13.30 59.80
N VAL A 620 10.70 -11.99 59.69
CA VAL A 620 11.10 -11.34 58.42
C VAL A 620 12.61 -11.45 58.25
N LYS A 621 13.07 -12.11 57.18
CA LYS A 621 14.50 -12.29 56.86
C LYS A 621 14.89 -11.48 55.60
N PRO A 622 16.07 -10.84 55.57
CA PRO A 622 16.54 -10.10 54.40
C PRO A 622 17.09 -11.05 53.32
N GLY A 623 16.85 -10.71 52.05
CA GLY A 623 17.40 -11.38 50.88
C GLY A 623 18.08 -10.39 49.93
N VAL A 624 18.96 -10.93 49.08
CA VAL A 624 19.71 -10.17 48.06
C VAL A 624 19.86 -11.04 46.83
N ARG A 625 19.61 -10.49 45.64
CA ARG A 625 19.87 -11.14 44.36
C ARG A 625 20.71 -10.22 43.47
N LEU A 626 21.72 -10.79 42.81
CA LEU A 626 22.44 -10.15 41.71
C LEU A 626 22.42 -11.11 40.53
N SER A 627 22.02 -10.62 39.36
CA SER A 627 22.02 -11.41 38.13
C SER A 627 22.58 -10.63 36.95
N ALA A 628 23.23 -11.34 36.02
CA ALA A 628 23.80 -10.77 34.82
C ALA A 628 23.67 -11.74 33.64
N ALA A 629 23.45 -11.20 32.44
CA ALA A 629 23.41 -11.94 31.19
C ALA A 629 24.19 -11.16 30.12
N TYR A 630 25.08 -11.84 29.40
CA TYR A 630 25.96 -11.29 28.38
C TYR A 630 25.79 -12.04 27.05
N ASP A 631 25.45 -11.32 25.97
CA ASP A 631 25.31 -11.85 24.62
C ASP A 631 26.66 -11.70 23.89
N LEU A 632 27.34 -12.83 23.64
CA LEU A 632 28.67 -12.89 23.01
C LEU A 632 28.61 -12.59 21.50
N ASP A 633 27.57 -13.10 20.84
CA ASP A 633 27.22 -12.84 19.45
C ASP A 633 25.70 -13.04 19.27
N ASP A 634 25.22 -13.20 18.03
CA ASP A 634 23.79 -13.45 17.77
C ASP A 634 23.33 -14.86 18.18
N HIS A 635 24.26 -15.76 18.48
CA HIS A 635 24.00 -17.16 18.79
C HIS A 635 24.18 -17.50 20.26
N TRP A 636 25.18 -16.95 20.94
CA TRP A 636 25.58 -17.34 22.29
C TRP A 636 25.29 -16.27 23.33
N GLN A 637 24.49 -16.61 24.34
CA GLN A 637 24.36 -15.84 25.58
C GLN A 637 24.86 -16.67 26.76
N ILE A 638 25.63 -16.06 27.65
CA ILE A 638 26.02 -16.63 28.94
C ILE A 638 25.45 -15.78 30.07
N GLY A 639 25.17 -16.36 31.22
CA GLY A 639 24.68 -15.58 32.36
C GLY A 639 24.51 -16.37 33.64
N GLY A 640 23.99 -15.70 34.66
CA GLY A 640 23.73 -16.32 35.95
C GLY A 640 23.12 -15.38 36.99
N SER A 641 22.74 -15.93 38.14
CA SER A 641 22.26 -15.21 39.31
C SER A 641 22.82 -15.80 40.60
N GLY A 642 23.17 -14.95 41.56
CA GLY A 642 23.47 -15.32 42.94
C GLY A 642 22.40 -14.77 43.88
N GLU A 643 21.84 -15.62 44.73
CA GLU A 643 20.70 -15.31 45.61
C GLU A 643 20.96 -15.73 47.06
N ILE A 644 20.79 -14.79 47.97
CA ILE A 644 20.67 -15.01 49.42
C ILE A 644 19.18 -14.91 49.75
N MET A 645 18.63 -15.93 50.42
CA MET A 645 17.16 -16.18 50.50
C MET A 645 16.53 -16.33 49.11
N SER A 646 16.81 -17.43 48.44
CA SER A 646 16.26 -17.70 47.11
C SER A 646 14.75 -17.93 47.14
N ARG A 647 14.04 -17.32 46.19
CA ARG A 647 12.59 -17.50 46.00
C ARG A 647 12.21 -18.88 45.45
N ASP A 648 13.17 -19.61 44.88
CA ASP A 648 13.02 -20.99 44.44
C ASP A 648 13.03 -22.01 45.61
N THR A 649 13.20 -21.56 46.85
CA THR A 649 13.11 -22.45 48.02
C THR A 649 11.70 -23.08 48.11
N PRO A 650 11.56 -24.42 48.15
CA PRO A 650 10.25 -25.07 48.23
C PRO A 650 9.41 -24.57 49.41
N LEU A 651 8.14 -24.26 49.19
CA LEU A 651 7.25 -23.71 50.23
C LEU A 651 7.10 -24.63 51.46
N ARG A 652 7.13 -25.96 51.25
CA ARG A 652 7.16 -26.97 52.32
C ARG A 652 8.44 -26.89 53.16
N ALA A 653 9.57 -26.48 52.58
CA ALA A 653 10.83 -26.25 53.29
C ALA A 653 10.77 -24.96 54.14
N LEU A 654 10.34 -23.84 53.54
CA LEU A 654 10.16 -22.55 54.25
C LEU A 654 9.24 -22.68 55.47
N THR A 655 8.16 -23.45 55.34
CA THR A 655 7.21 -23.72 56.44
C THR A 655 7.89 -24.40 57.65
N ASN A 656 8.98 -25.14 57.44
CA ASN A 656 9.80 -25.80 58.47
C ASN A 656 11.04 -24.97 58.91
N ASP A 657 11.05 -23.66 58.62
CA ASP A 657 12.18 -22.73 58.75
C ASP A 657 13.45 -23.06 57.93
N ILE A 658 13.28 -23.81 56.84
CA ILE A 658 14.39 -24.17 55.95
C ILE A 658 14.40 -23.23 54.73
N SER A 659 15.41 -22.37 54.68
CA SER A 659 15.69 -21.42 53.59
C SER A 659 16.89 -21.87 52.77
N SER A 660 16.95 -21.58 51.46
CA SER A 660 18.15 -21.81 50.65
C SER A 660 18.78 -20.53 50.09
N ASN A 661 20.09 -20.59 49.87
CA ASN A 661 20.84 -19.67 49.02
C ASN A 661 21.18 -20.40 47.71
N ARG A 662 21.10 -19.72 46.56
CA ARG A 662 21.16 -20.33 45.22
C ARG A 662 22.16 -19.59 44.34
N LEU A 663 22.94 -20.32 43.55
CA LEU A 663 23.76 -19.79 42.48
C LEU A 663 23.34 -20.51 41.19
N THR A 664 22.90 -19.77 40.20
CA THR A 664 22.50 -20.29 38.88
C THR A 664 23.47 -19.76 37.83
N GLY A 665 23.91 -20.62 36.92
CA GLY A 665 24.60 -20.26 35.68
C GLY A 665 23.92 -20.88 34.47
N PHE A 666 23.96 -20.22 33.32
CA PHE A 666 23.42 -20.75 32.07
C PHE A 666 24.26 -20.40 30.85
N VAL A 667 24.14 -21.23 29.81
CA VAL A 667 24.63 -21.00 28.45
C VAL A 667 23.48 -21.27 27.49
N ARG A 668 23.04 -20.24 26.76
CA ARG A 668 22.05 -20.32 25.69
C ARG A 668 22.75 -20.28 24.34
N TRP A 669 22.46 -21.27 23.50
CA TRP A 669 22.75 -21.24 22.07
C TRP A 669 21.46 -21.12 21.26
N ARG A 670 21.38 -20.10 20.40
CA ARG A 670 20.31 -19.87 19.44
C ARG A 670 20.91 -19.98 18.04
N ALA A 671 20.32 -20.79 17.16
CA ALA A 671 20.77 -20.81 15.77
C ALA A 671 20.10 -19.71 14.94
N ASN A 672 18.87 -19.33 15.31
CA ASN A 672 17.97 -18.33 14.72
C ASN A 672 16.59 -18.43 15.41
N GLU A 673 15.55 -17.81 14.84
CA GLU A 673 14.18 -17.75 15.39
C GLU A 673 13.51 -19.13 15.62
N ARG A 674 13.95 -20.15 14.87
CA ARG A 674 13.40 -21.52 14.88
C ARG A 674 14.06 -22.46 15.87
N ARG A 675 15.28 -22.17 16.33
CA ARG A 675 16.11 -23.16 17.07
C ARG A 675 16.89 -22.53 18.20
N GLU A 676 16.69 -23.04 19.41
CA GLU A 676 17.27 -22.50 20.64
C GLU A 676 17.43 -23.60 21.70
N TRP A 677 18.56 -23.58 22.41
CA TRP A 677 18.98 -24.56 23.40
C TRP A 677 19.60 -23.82 24.59
N THR A 678 19.20 -24.15 25.82
CA THR A 678 19.73 -23.54 27.05
C THR A 678 20.15 -24.63 28.02
N LEU A 679 21.45 -24.68 28.31
CA LEU A 679 22.03 -25.47 29.39
C LEU A 679 22.08 -24.61 30.65
N SER A 680 21.61 -25.12 31.78
CA SER A 680 21.63 -24.45 33.07
C SER A 680 22.16 -25.35 34.20
N LEU A 681 22.80 -24.73 35.19
CA LEU A 681 23.40 -25.37 36.35
C LEU A 681 23.10 -24.51 37.59
N ALA A 682 22.43 -25.07 38.60
CA ALA A 682 21.96 -24.34 39.77
C ALA A 682 22.29 -25.04 41.11
N PRO A 683 23.54 -24.97 41.61
CA PRO A 683 23.85 -25.31 43.00
C PRO A 683 23.08 -24.43 44.00
N SER A 684 22.52 -25.07 45.03
CA SER A 684 21.82 -24.41 46.15
C SER A 684 22.24 -25.01 47.48
N HIS A 685 22.36 -24.19 48.53
CA HIS A 685 22.69 -24.62 49.88
C HIS A 685 21.57 -24.21 50.85
N PHE A 686 21.03 -25.17 51.58
CA PHE A 686 19.88 -25.03 52.47
C PHE A 686 20.34 -24.92 53.93
N SER A 687 19.57 -24.21 54.77
CA SER A 687 19.87 -24.03 56.21
C SER A 687 19.79 -25.32 57.05
N ASP A 688 19.26 -26.40 56.48
CA ASP A 688 19.26 -27.76 57.05
C ASP A 688 20.55 -28.55 56.74
N GLY A 689 21.51 -27.94 56.04
CA GLY A 689 22.76 -28.55 55.61
C GLY A 689 22.69 -29.30 54.26
N ASN A 690 21.51 -29.42 53.65
CA ASN A 690 21.40 -30.00 52.31
C ASN A 690 22.06 -29.11 51.27
N SER A 691 22.80 -29.73 50.35
CA SER A 691 23.41 -29.07 49.20
C SER A 691 22.86 -29.73 47.93
N ARG A 692 22.01 -29.00 47.22
CA ARG A 692 21.37 -29.41 45.98
C ARG A 692 22.20 -28.97 44.78
N TRP A 693 22.29 -29.81 43.77
CA TRP A 693 22.80 -29.48 42.44
C TRP A 693 21.73 -29.83 41.42
N GLU A 694 21.26 -28.84 40.67
CA GLU A 694 20.34 -29.04 39.54
C GLU A 694 21.09 -28.78 38.23
N LEU A 695 20.89 -29.66 37.25
CA LEU A 695 21.36 -29.53 35.86
C LEU A 695 20.15 -29.60 34.94
N GLY A 696 20.00 -28.64 34.03
CA GLY A 696 18.89 -28.59 33.06
C GLY A 696 19.40 -28.36 31.63
N LEU A 697 18.74 -28.99 30.66
CA LEU A 697 18.92 -28.70 29.23
C LEU A 697 17.53 -28.58 28.58
N ASN A 698 17.17 -27.36 28.20
CA ASN A 698 15.92 -27.05 27.52
C ASN A 698 16.18 -26.72 26.05
N GLY A 699 15.48 -27.36 25.12
CA GLY A 699 15.65 -27.17 23.68
C GLY A 699 14.33 -27.01 22.92
N ARG A 700 14.32 -26.20 21.86
CA ARG A 700 13.21 -26.06 20.90
C ARG A 700 13.67 -26.04 19.45
N GLU A 701 12.87 -26.64 18.56
CA GLU A 701 13.14 -26.79 17.12
C GLU A 701 11.84 -26.67 16.30
N ARG A 702 11.69 -25.61 15.49
CA ARG A 702 10.50 -25.44 14.64
C ARG A 702 10.51 -26.38 13.44
N ILE A 703 9.67 -27.40 13.48
CA ILE A 703 9.51 -28.40 12.42
C ILE A 703 8.45 -28.01 11.38
N TYR A 704 7.47 -27.18 11.75
CA TYR A 704 6.42 -26.72 10.83
C TYR A 704 6.13 -25.22 11.01
N THR A 705 5.94 -24.53 9.88
CA THR A 705 5.57 -23.13 9.79
C THR A 705 4.53 -22.93 8.69
N ALA A 706 3.46 -22.21 9.02
CA ALA A 706 2.49 -21.62 8.11
C ALA A 706 1.97 -20.29 8.71
N PRO A 707 1.33 -19.39 7.94
CA PRO A 707 0.98 -18.02 8.39
C PRO A 707 0.12 -17.93 9.67
N HIS A 708 -0.62 -19.00 9.98
CA HIS A 708 -1.48 -19.13 11.17
C HIS A 708 -1.15 -20.32 12.08
N LEU A 709 -0.18 -21.18 11.72
CA LEU A 709 0.09 -22.42 12.45
C LEU A 709 1.58 -22.73 12.51
N LYS A 710 2.12 -22.90 13.72
CA LYS A 710 3.51 -23.28 13.96
C LYS A 710 3.57 -24.52 14.85
N ALA A 711 4.47 -25.46 14.55
CA ALA A 711 4.76 -26.59 15.42
C ALA A 711 6.26 -26.67 15.74
N ASP A 712 6.54 -26.64 17.04
CA ASP A 712 7.87 -26.75 17.63
C ASP A 712 8.00 -28.11 18.31
N LEU A 713 9.10 -28.82 18.06
CA LEU A 713 9.56 -29.89 18.96
C LEU A 713 10.22 -29.25 20.17
N GLU A 714 9.96 -29.79 21.35
CA GLU A 714 10.53 -29.34 22.61
C GLU A 714 11.21 -30.51 23.33
N LEU A 715 12.24 -30.21 24.13
CA LEU A 715 12.90 -31.17 24.99
C LEU A 715 13.30 -30.51 26.31
N ASP A 716 12.71 -30.98 27.41
CA ASP A 716 13.20 -30.74 28.78
C ASP A 716 14.01 -31.97 29.21
N LEU A 717 15.29 -31.78 29.52
CA LEU A 717 16.06 -32.70 30.33
C LEU A 717 16.41 -32.01 31.64
N SER A 718 16.18 -32.67 32.77
CA SER A 718 16.50 -32.13 34.09
C SER A 718 17.03 -33.23 35.02
N SER A 719 17.93 -32.88 35.93
CA SER A 719 18.50 -33.82 36.92
C SER A 719 18.90 -33.05 38.16
N GLN A 720 18.41 -33.47 39.32
CA GLN A 720 18.87 -32.98 40.61
C GLN A 720 19.69 -34.03 41.35
N ARG A 721 20.60 -33.57 42.21
CA ARG A 721 21.30 -34.37 43.21
C ARG A 721 21.31 -33.62 44.53
N ASN A 722 21.00 -34.30 45.63
CA ASN A 722 20.99 -33.74 46.97
C ASN A 722 22.05 -34.45 47.85
N THR A 723 22.46 -33.82 48.96
CA THR A 723 23.40 -34.42 49.94
C THR A 723 22.71 -34.93 51.20
N ARG A 724 21.39 -34.77 51.29
CA ARG A 724 20.58 -35.13 52.46
C ARG A 724 19.35 -35.93 52.01
N ASP A 725 19.07 -37.04 52.68
CA ASP A 725 17.97 -37.94 52.32
C ASP A 725 16.74 -37.83 53.26
N ASP A 726 16.89 -37.16 54.41
CA ASP A 726 15.90 -37.02 55.49
C ASP A 726 15.31 -35.60 55.61
N ALA A 727 14.94 -34.99 54.48
CA ALA A 727 14.37 -33.64 54.43
C ALA A 727 12.83 -33.62 54.61
N PRO A 728 12.24 -32.59 55.23
CA PRO A 728 10.78 -32.46 55.36
C PRO A 728 10.07 -31.94 54.08
N TYR A 729 10.81 -31.84 52.97
CA TYR A 729 10.38 -31.39 51.64
C TYR A 729 10.95 -32.35 50.58
N PHE A 730 10.41 -32.32 49.36
CA PHE A 730 10.85 -33.21 48.29
C PHE A 730 12.32 -33.01 47.92
N ASN A 731 13.12 -34.05 48.13
CA ASN A 731 14.58 -33.99 48.13
C ASN A 731 15.25 -35.31 47.74
N PRO A 732 14.99 -35.87 46.54
CA PRO A 732 15.56 -37.14 46.13
C PRO A 732 17.10 -37.09 46.08
N SER A 733 17.77 -38.12 46.58
CA SER A 733 19.24 -38.21 46.60
C SER A 733 19.85 -37.95 45.22
N ALA A 734 19.24 -38.51 44.18
CA ALA A 734 19.40 -38.10 42.79
C ALA A 734 18.14 -38.43 41.97
N ASP A 735 17.87 -37.63 40.94
CA ASP A 735 16.88 -37.93 39.91
C ASP A 735 17.38 -37.62 38.49
N PHE A 736 16.60 -38.06 37.49
CA PHE A 736 16.74 -37.67 36.09
C PHE A 736 15.37 -37.70 35.42
N MET A 737 14.99 -36.58 34.79
CA MET A 737 13.76 -36.38 34.04
C MET A 737 14.10 -36.07 32.58
N ALA A 738 13.34 -36.66 31.66
CA ALA A 738 13.47 -36.42 30.23
C ALA A 738 12.10 -36.38 29.58
N VAL A 739 11.66 -35.21 29.11
CA VAL A 739 10.36 -35.00 28.47
C VAL A 739 10.57 -34.37 27.08
N PRO A 740 10.68 -35.18 26.01
CA PRO A 740 10.43 -34.70 24.67
C PRO A 740 8.93 -34.37 24.51
N GLY A 741 8.63 -33.36 23.71
CA GLY A 741 7.27 -32.91 23.45
C GLY A 741 7.09 -32.14 22.16
N VAL A 742 5.85 -31.71 21.94
CA VAL A 742 5.43 -30.90 20.79
C VAL A 742 4.57 -29.74 21.28
N ARG A 743 4.90 -28.53 20.82
CA ARG A 743 4.12 -27.31 21.05
C ARG A 743 3.54 -26.80 19.74
N VAL A 744 2.22 -26.70 19.68
CA VAL A 744 1.46 -26.20 18.53
C VAL A 744 0.89 -24.84 18.87
N THR A 745 1.22 -23.82 18.07
CA THR A 745 0.67 -22.46 18.20
C THR A 745 -0.22 -22.16 16.99
N HIS A 746 -1.47 -21.77 17.23
CA HIS A 746 -2.46 -21.43 16.21
C HIS A 746 -2.96 -20.00 16.43
N THR A 747 -2.71 -19.12 15.47
CA THR A 747 -3.21 -17.74 15.44
C THR A 747 -4.72 -17.74 15.19
N LEU A 748 -5.51 -17.34 16.19
CA LEU A 748 -6.97 -17.21 16.10
C LEU A 748 -7.39 -15.88 15.45
N TYR A 749 -6.61 -14.83 15.68
CA TYR A 749 -6.83 -13.49 15.14
C TYR A 749 -5.49 -12.74 15.10
N ARG A 750 -5.26 -11.97 14.04
CA ARG A 750 -4.15 -11.01 13.95
C ARG A 750 -4.60 -9.80 13.14
N ARG A 751 -4.18 -8.60 13.57
CA ARG A 751 -4.44 -7.33 12.90
C ARG A 751 -3.44 -6.29 13.40
N TYR A 752 -2.41 -6.03 12.59
CA TYR A 752 -1.27 -5.17 12.96
C TYR A 752 -0.69 -5.55 14.33
N GLU A 753 -0.64 -4.64 15.29
CA GLU A 753 -0.10 -4.83 16.65
C GLU A 753 -0.99 -5.68 17.57
N THR A 754 -2.12 -6.19 17.09
CA THR A 754 -3.02 -7.05 17.87
C THR A 754 -2.96 -8.49 17.37
N ALA A 755 -2.76 -9.45 18.28
CA ALA A 755 -2.76 -10.88 17.97
C ALA A 755 -3.36 -11.71 19.13
N TRP A 756 -4.12 -12.75 18.78
CA TRP A 756 -4.65 -13.75 19.71
C TRP A 756 -4.27 -15.13 19.20
N GLU A 757 -3.61 -15.91 20.04
CA GLU A 757 -3.11 -17.25 19.74
C GLU A 757 -3.66 -18.25 20.76
N GLN A 758 -3.92 -19.48 20.32
CA GLN A 758 -4.05 -20.63 21.20
C GLN A 758 -2.82 -21.54 21.08
N ILE A 759 -2.46 -22.16 22.19
CA ILE A 759 -1.23 -22.93 22.37
C ILE A 759 -1.62 -24.29 22.96
N GLY A 760 -1.30 -25.37 22.26
CA GLY A 760 -1.40 -26.74 22.77
C GLY A 760 -0.01 -27.34 22.99
N THR A 761 0.20 -28.06 24.09
CA THR A 761 1.43 -28.83 24.35
C THR A 761 1.12 -30.28 24.71
N LEU A 762 1.98 -31.19 24.24
CA LEU A 762 1.98 -32.62 24.56
C LEU A 762 3.43 -33.07 24.78
N GLY A 763 3.75 -33.55 25.97
CA GLY A 763 5.03 -34.15 26.32
C GLY A 763 4.86 -35.58 26.83
N ALA A 764 5.75 -36.49 26.42
CA ALA A 764 5.73 -37.90 26.81
C ALA A 764 7.16 -38.38 27.04
N GLY A 765 7.48 -38.76 28.29
CA GLY A 765 8.85 -38.88 28.74
C GLY A 765 9.07 -39.90 29.84
N THR A 766 10.18 -39.78 30.56
CA THR A 766 10.54 -40.60 31.72
C THR A 766 11.03 -39.76 32.88
N TYR A 767 10.85 -40.29 34.08
CA TYR A 767 11.43 -39.79 35.33
C TYR A 767 12.01 -40.98 36.09
N SER A 768 13.25 -40.84 36.52
CA SER A 768 14.03 -41.85 37.23
C SER A 768 14.50 -41.29 38.56
N GLN A 769 14.28 -42.00 39.66
CA GLN A 769 14.64 -41.56 41.00
C GLN A 769 15.45 -42.63 41.72
N GLN A 770 16.56 -42.21 42.34
CA GLN A 770 17.39 -43.06 43.17
C GLN A 770 16.54 -43.70 44.29
N GLY A 771 16.60 -45.03 44.41
CA GLY A 771 15.80 -45.80 45.38
C GLY A 771 14.40 -46.23 44.90
N TYR A 772 13.82 -45.57 43.89
CA TYR A 772 12.43 -45.81 43.45
C TYR A 772 12.29 -46.26 41.98
N GLY A 773 13.35 -46.19 41.19
CA GLY A 773 13.38 -46.68 39.80
C GLY A 773 12.88 -45.65 38.78
N THR A 774 12.42 -46.14 37.62
CA THR A 774 12.02 -45.30 36.47
C THR A 774 10.55 -45.52 36.12
N GLY A 775 9.81 -44.44 35.88
CA GLY A 775 8.45 -44.47 35.35
C GLY A 775 8.19 -43.41 34.30
N GLY A 776 7.20 -43.64 33.43
CA GLY A 776 6.85 -42.70 32.37
C GLY A 776 6.20 -41.42 32.88
N VAL A 777 6.51 -40.29 32.24
CA VAL A 777 5.90 -38.96 32.45
C VAL A 777 4.96 -38.65 31.29
N MET A 778 3.82 -38.03 31.59
CA MET A 778 2.94 -37.40 30.59
C MET A 778 2.68 -35.95 31.00
N ALA A 779 2.78 -35.04 30.04
CA ALA A 779 2.45 -33.62 30.20
C ALA A 779 1.48 -33.20 29.09
N LEU A 780 0.45 -32.44 29.46
CA LEU A 780 -0.55 -31.87 28.58
C LEU A 780 -0.73 -30.40 28.93
N GLY A 781 -0.94 -29.55 27.94
CA GLY A 781 -1.27 -28.16 28.18
C GLY A 781 -2.15 -27.56 27.10
N TYR A 782 -3.04 -26.67 27.52
CA TYR A 782 -3.80 -25.80 26.63
C TYR A 782 -3.86 -24.40 27.21
N GLY A 783 -3.54 -23.40 26.40
CA GLY A 783 -3.55 -22.00 26.81
C GLY A 783 -3.80 -21.05 25.65
N GLN A 784 -3.85 -19.77 25.98
CA GLN A 784 -4.01 -18.69 25.02
C GLN A 784 -3.07 -17.54 25.36
N ARG A 785 -2.65 -16.78 24.35
CA ARG A 785 -1.87 -15.56 24.50
C ARG A 785 -2.51 -14.43 23.69
N TYR A 786 -2.59 -13.25 24.28
CA TYR A 786 -3.18 -12.05 23.68
C TYR A 786 -2.21 -10.88 23.76
N ARG A 787 -1.92 -10.29 22.60
CA ARG A 787 -1.03 -9.14 22.41
C ARG A 787 -1.81 -7.99 21.78
N ALA A 788 -1.57 -6.75 22.22
CA ALA A 788 -2.26 -5.58 21.69
C ALA A 788 -1.42 -4.28 21.78
N ASN A 789 -1.48 -3.49 20.70
CA ASN A 789 -1.01 -2.10 20.62
C ASN A 789 0.45 -1.88 21.07
N ASP A 790 1.33 -2.87 20.92
CA ASP A 790 2.73 -2.95 21.42
C ASP A 790 2.91 -2.94 22.94
N VAL A 791 1.89 -2.53 23.69
CA VAL A 791 1.98 -2.21 25.12
C VAL A 791 1.49 -3.33 26.03
N LEU A 792 0.76 -4.30 25.51
CA LEU A 792 0.11 -5.35 26.30
C LEU A 792 0.43 -6.72 25.70
N ASP A 793 0.94 -7.61 26.54
CA ASP A 793 1.07 -9.04 26.26
C ASP A 793 0.62 -9.82 27.50
N MET A 794 -0.30 -10.76 27.34
CA MET A 794 -0.80 -11.60 28.45
C MET A 794 -1.04 -13.04 27.99
N GLY A 795 -0.79 -13.99 28.88
CA GLY A 795 -1.00 -15.41 28.66
C GLY A 795 -1.72 -16.09 29.82
N ALA A 796 -2.48 -17.14 29.51
CA ALA A 796 -3.02 -18.06 30.51
C ALA A 796 -3.00 -19.49 29.94
N MET A 797 -2.49 -20.45 30.71
CA MET A 797 -2.36 -21.84 30.30
C MET A 797 -2.77 -22.79 31.43
N VAL A 798 -3.63 -23.75 31.12
CA VAL A 798 -3.92 -24.89 31.98
C VAL A 798 -2.93 -26.00 31.61
N THR A 799 -2.17 -26.51 32.57
CA THR A 799 -1.25 -27.63 32.37
C THR A 799 -1.56 -28.77 33.34
N GLY A 800 -1.57 -29.98 32.79
CA GLY A 800 -1.75 -31.23 33.53
C GLY A 800 -0.50 -32.10 33.37
N ILE A 801 0.15 -32.47 34.47
CA ILE A 801 1.32 -33.35 34.49
C ILE A 801 1.06 -34.60 35.32
N SER A 802 1.56 -35.74 34.85
CA SER A 802 1.45 -37.06 35.48
C SER A 802 2.83 -37.70 35.51
N ARG A 803 3.40 -37.85 36.71
CA ARG A 803 4.76 -38.36 36.94
C ARG A 803 4.81 -39.18 38.24
N PRO A 804 5.78 -40.07 38.43
CA PRO A 804 5.98 -40.72 39.72
C PRO A 804 6.92 -39.88 40.60
N TYR A 805 6.58 -39.69 41.87
CA TYR A 805 7.49 -39.20 42.92
C TYR A 805 7.48 -40.19 44.08
N ASP A 806 8.65 -40.49 44.64
CA ASP A 806 8.84 -41.51 45.69
C ASP A 806 8.18 -42.86 45.33
N GLY A 807 8.21 -43.20 44.03
CA GLY A 807 7.59 -44.39 43.44
C GLY A 807 6.06 -44.33 43.28
N VAL A 808 5.38 -43.36 43.89
CA VAL A 808 3.93 -43.17 43.82
C VAL A 808 3.57 -42.36 42.58
N ARG A 809 2.52 -42.76 41.85
CA ARG A 809 2.02 -42.03 40.68
C ARG A 809 1.24 -40.80 41.15
N GLU A 810 1.74 -39.61 40.82
CA GLU A 810 1.08 -38.33 41.07
C GLU A 810 0.52 -37.72 39.78
N ARG A 811 -0.46 -36.83 39.96
CA ARG A 811 -1.17 -36.05 38.95
C ARG A 811 -1.43 -34.65 39.49
N GLU A 812 -0.99 -33.65 38.74
CA GLU A 812 -1.20 -32.26 39.07
C GLU A 812 -1.87 -31.54 37.90
N LEU A 813 -2.90 -30.74 38.19
CA LEU A 813 -3.55 -29.84 37.25
C LEU A 813 -3.46 -28.41 37.80
N ARG A 814 -2.74 -27.53 37.08
CA ARG A 814 -2.54 -26.12 37.46
C ARG A 814 -2.96 -25.17 36.34
N ILE A 815 -3.32 -23.95 36.72
CA ILE A 815 -3.32 -22.78 35.83
C ILE A 815 -2.02 -22.03 36.06
N VAL A 816 -1.40 -21.52 34.99
CA VAL A 816 -0.31 -20.54 35.01
C VAL A 816 -0.76 -19.34 34.17
N PHE A 817 -0.43 -18.12 34.59
CA PHE A 817 -0.70 -16.90 33.83
C PHE A 817 0.45 -15.89 33.93
N ASP A 818 0.58 -15.07 32.88
CA ASP A 818 1.56 -14.00 32.78
C ASP A 818 0.95 -12.74 32.15
N LEU A 819 1.45 -11.57 32.52
CA LEU A 819 1.06 -10.28 31.96
C LEU A 819 2.25 -9.32 31.99
N ALA A 820 2.55 -8.71 30.85
CA ALA A 820 3.41 -7.55 30.71
C ALA A 820 2.58 -6.39 30.14
N TYR A 821 2.59 -5.25 30.84
CA TYR A 821 1.85 -4.06 30.44
C TYR A 821 2.71 -2.80 30.57
N ARG A 822 2.73 -1.98 29.51
CA ARG A 822 3.48 -0.73 29.43
C ARG A 822 2.55 0.48 29.31
N PHE A 823 2.82 1.54 30.07
CA PHE A 823 1.98 2.74 30.12
C PHE A 823 2.82 4.03 29.99
#